data_AF-A0A2S4KMQ4-F1
#
_entry.id   AF-A0A2S4KMQ4-F1
#
_cell.length_a   1.000
_cell.length_b   1.000
_cell.length_c   1.000
_cell.angle_alpha   90.00
_cell.angle_beta   90.00
_cell.angle_gamma   90.00
#
_symmetry.space_group_name_H-M   'P 1'
#
loop_
_entity.id
_entity.type
_entity.pdbx_description
1 polymer ?
#
loop_
_entity_poly.entity_id
_entity_poly.type
_entity_poly.pdbx_seq_one_letter_code
_entity_poly.pdbx_strand_id
1 'polypeptide(L)'
;MFSTFTGNSRRPRNVNLSGQAGNPFANTSWSPAAVSNATKTVSDAQAEREKRLVERQRRKAAATIQKVWRGHKARTALAESQRAAFDDMYCSAPSSSPDERLPPAFSLLLAFFSARRADDIQRVFLFCRDWEMADLGQIVPAKEHPARLRRFVEILVKSLDVISSKGDIPQELDQLLRLIIRTAWDVPLTIAASVDQYYKGLSQLCRVRQAGKRNELLTEALTTPLRVASGDAVSRAYKALAFSFLACNDMIQFEDGIALISEGIQMSKLSEAIRTGYVASPETLVSKEGLLWLLAHFIDLGRSRPNPSDKFAFLGTLLSQLSFLSSEISVRSGIKSVPPPSSKAAGDSIVQPFQPYVSRQLASLVDHDGISRLLYDFSDSLAQTSNHESHGTSVLAGYILMLLQCFPTSADDTRMRLFLEEIPTASGQIPTVKFLWQIMKRTSVFRKLKSESERPSDMLRRYFRGSSQLLSETTEEQEWRIILLFLELYIFILRLSDDEDFFTGMSNQARESNSSTSRLRSCSLSLEDVEALTIFLKNTAFALHYQANELSKSQKAIESFAKSRLDSYLGADGSFGNAPTTPGSTSLASTKVDLDGLRAILTTALKMLYQRDSRMHFLPPNHWLMTGKLEQEDFVSAVIAEEQRQNKEEAEESDDEADSDMDSYDADSGFYSTIAGQRLSRQVRLERLKAQQMRAQRERRLAEMGPKLEILKHMPFVVPFENRVMIFRQFIQLDRAHRGGDNPFPTFPPPSSRHHARIRRGQLFQDAYKQFYQLGEGLKDPIQITFVDQFDTPEAGIDGGGVTKEFLTSVTSEAFGNEEGDESMFTSNEQGLLFPSPTAADTMRESLRQSGLTEDSADWRDAMASMLKRFEFLGRIVGKCMYEGILVDLAFAGFFLLKWPSAGPKEENSYKGSINDLRDMDEELYKGMLLLKNYPGNVTDLGFDFTVEDQVSPPGHPMKTVTRKLVPNGNETPVTNDNRLLYISYMARHRLVVQPSLQTAAFLRGLRAIIRPSWLSMFNQSELQRLVGGDSSEIDIEDLRRNTVYSGLYEIGDDREEHPTIKLFWKVMGGFTDAQRRDVLKYVSSTPRAPLLGFSQLRPKFSIRDGGTDEERLPSTSTCVNLLKLPRYTSASTLRTKLLYAVTSGAGFDLS
;
A
#
# COMPACT_ATOMS: atom_id res chain seq x y z
N MET A 1 25.30 93.94 -21.43
CA MET A 1 24.57 95.15 -21.00
C MET A 1 23.18 94.75 -20.54
N PHE A 2 22.74 95.41 -19.46
CA PHE A 2 21.43 95.39 -18.80
C PHE A 2 21.03 94.22 -17.89
N SER A 3 20.93 94.64 -16.63
CA SER A 3 20.36 94.04 -15.43
C SER A 3 18.84 93.93 -15.48
N THR A 4 18.27 93.02 -14.70
CA THR A 4 17.28 93.43 -13.68
C THR A 4 17.19 92.42 -12.55
N PHE A 5 17.09 93.00 -11.37
CA PHE A 5 17.07 92.42 -10.03
C PHE A 5 15.70 92.76 -9.44
N THR A 6 14.99 91.77 -8.91
CA THR A 6 13.94 91.89 -7.88
C THR A 6 13.95 90.54 -7.13
N GLY A 7 13.96 90.38 -5.81
CA GLY A 7 13.91 91.27 -4.65
C GLY A 7 13.29 90.47 -3.49
N ASN A 8 14.08 90.20 -2.43
CA ASN A 8 13.73 89.78 -1.05
C ASN A 8 12.98 88.44 -0.81
N SER A 9 13.31 87.63 0.21
CA SER A 9 13.47 88.01 1.62
C SER A 9 14.54 87.20 2.38
N ARG A 10 15.24 87.92 3.27
CA ARG A 10 16.33 87.48 4.14
C ARG A 10 15.83 86.52 5.24
N ARG A 11 16.64 85.52 5.60
CA ARG A 11 16.71 84.97 6.97
C ARG A 11 18.00 85.46 7.64
N PRO A 12 17.97 85.87 8.92
CA PRO A 12 19.13 86.44 9.59
C PRO A 12 20.21 85.37 9.85
N ARG A 13 21.47 85.77 9.68
CA ARG A 13 22.65 85.01 10.11
C ARG A 13 22.82 85.19 11.62
N ASN A 14 22.74 84.10 12.38
CA ASN A 14 23.32 84.06 13.71
C ASN A 14 24.84 83.89 13.56
N VAL A 15 25.55 85.02 13.63
CA VAL A 15 27.00 85.03 13.82
C VAL A 15 27.22 85.00 15.34
N ASN A 16 27.77 83.89 15.84
CA ASN A 16 28.26 83.84 17.21
C ASN A 16 29.66 84.48 17.23
N LEU A 17 29.75 85.69 17.80
CA LEU A 17 30.96 86.52 17.93
C LEU A 17 31.60 86.38 19.32
N SER A 18 31.72 85.16 19.85
CA SER A 18 32.59 84.91 21.02
C SER A 18 33.89 84.28 20.53
N GLY A 19 34.89 85.15 20.35
CA GLY A 19 36.23 84.74 19.96
C GLY A 19 36.89 83.88 21.04
N GLN A 20 37.31 82.68 20.65
CA GLN A 20 38.58 82.12 21.08
C GLN A 20 39.23 81.48 19.85
N ALA A 21 40.24 82.18 19.33
CA ALA A 21 41.22 81.62 18.42
C ALA A 21 42.20 80.77 19.24
N GLY A 22 42.59 79.59 18.74
CA GLY A 22 43.60 78.80 19.43
C GLY A 22 43.79 77.36 18.97
N ASN A 23 44.27 77.20 17.73
CA ASN A 23 45.24 76.17 17.34
C ASN A 23 44.83 74.67 17.35
N PRO A 24 44.71 73.99 16.17
CA PRO A 24 44.44 72.55 16.08
C PRO A 24 45.64 71.64 16.40
N PHE A 25 46.80 72.21 16.77
CA PHE A 25 48.05 71.46 16.92
C PHE A 25 48.74 71.59 18.28
N ALA A 26 48.03 72.03 19.33
CA ALA A 26 48.60 72.11 20.68
C ALA A 26 47.95 71.10 21.64
N ASN A 27 48.80 70.24 22.20
CA ASN A 27 48.64 69.38 23.37
C ASN A 27 47.95 68.01 23.22
N THR A 28 48.81 67.06 22.82
CA THR A 28 48.86 65.71 23.38
C THR A 28 48.84 65.71 24.91
N SER A 29 47.85 65.08 25.53
CA SER A 29 48.00 64.36 26.81
C SER A 29 46.72 63.61 27.17
N TRP A 30 46.91 62.39 27.63
CA TRP A 30 45.88 61.43 28.03
C TRP A 30 44.95 61.96 29.13
N SER A 31 43.63 61.97 28.87
CA SER A 31 42.58 61.65 29.86
C SER A 31 41.18 61.52 29.22
N PRO A 32 40.32 60.59 29.67
CA PRO A 32 39.05 60.29 29.02
C PRO A 32 37.88 61.00 29.74
N ALA A 33 37.50 62.21 29.31
CA ALA A 33 36.31 62.86 29.91
C ALA A 33 35.53 63.84 29.02
N ALA A 34 35.75 63.91 27.70
CA ALA A 34 35.08 64.90 26.83
C ALA A 34 34.49 64.33 25.53
N VAL A 35 33.81 63.17 25.57
CA VAL A 35 33.32 62.48 24.36
C VAL A 35 31.83 62.72 24.04
N SER A 36 31.05 63.41 24.88
CA SER A 36 29.58 63.48 24.65
C SER A 36 29.12 64.49 23.59
N ASN A 37 29.95 65.43 23.14
CA ASN A 37 29.51 66.49 22.21
C ASN A 37 29.88 66.22 20.74
N ALA A 38 30.96 65.47 20.47
CA ALA A 38 31.35 65.13 19.09
C ALA A 38 30.43 64.08 18.46
N THR A 39 29.94 63.13 19.25
CA THR A 39 29.04 62.06 18.81
C THR A 39 27.67 62.60 18.38
N LYS A 40 27.13 63.61 19.06
CA LYS A 40 25.85 64.25 18.70
C LYS A 40 25.93 65.01 17.38
N THR A 41 27.03 65.74 17.12
CA THR A 41 27.22 66.42 15.83
C THR A 41 27.41 65.46 14.67
N VAL A 42 28.05 64.31 14.90
CA VAL A 42 28.22 63.27 13.88
C VAL A 42 26.90 62.55 13.61
N SER A 43 26.11 62.23 14.66
CA SER A 43 24.79 61.60 14.50
C SER A 43 23.81 62.52 13.78
N ASP A 44 23.78 63.81 14.11
CA ASP A 44 22.90 64.78 13.46
C ASP A 44 23.30 64.99 11.99
N ALA A 45 24.60 65.02 11.68
CA ALA A 45 25.09 65.08 10.31
C ALA A 45 24.78 63.80 9.52
N GLN A 46 24.80 62.63 10.16
CA GLN A 46 24.45 61.35 9.55
C GLN A 46 22.94 61.26 9.27
N ALA A 47 22.09 61.63 10.23
CA ALA A 47 20.65 61.71 10.04
C ALA A 47 20.25 62.71 8.94
N GLU A 48 20.95 63.84 8.84
CA GLU A 48 20.70 64.82 7.79
C GLU A 48 21.17 64.33 6.40
N ARG A 49 22.24 63.52 6.33
CA ARG A 49 22.66 62.86 5.08
C ARG A 49 21.65 61.81 4.63
N GLU A 50 21.13 61.00 5.55
CA GLU A 50 20.08 60.01 5.26
C GLU A 50 18.81 60.70 4.77
N LYS A 51 18.37 61.78 5.43
CA LYS A 51 17.20 62.56 4.99
C LYS A 51 17.39 63.14 3.58
N ARG A 52 18.58 63.67 3.26
CA ARG A 52 18.91 64.14 1.90
C ARG A 52 18.94 63.00 0.89
N LEU A 53 19.40 61.81 1.27
CA LEU A 53 19.41 60.63 0.40
C LEU A 53 17.98 60.17 0.08
N VAL A 54 17.11 60.10 1.08
CA VAL A 54 15.68 59.77 0.93
C VAL A 54 14.98 60.81 0.05
N GLU A 55 15.22 62.10 0.25
CA GLU A 55 14.65 63.15 -0.62
C GLU A 55 15.13 63.05 -2.07
N ARG A 56 16.41 62.73 -2.30
CA ARG A 56 16.95 62.49 -3.65
C ARG A 56 16.32 61.26 -4.30
N GLN A 57 16.14 60.17 -3.57
CA GLN A 57 15.45 58.97 -4.06
C GLN A 57 13.99 59.30 -4.40
N ARG A 58 13.28 60.03 -3.55
CA ARG A 58 11.89 60.47 -3.80
C ARG A 58 11.79 61.35 -5.05
N ARG A 59 12.70 62.31 -5.24
CA ARG A 59 12.73 63.16 -6.45
C ARG A 59 13.07 62.36 -7.71
N LYS A 60 14.01 61.42 -7.63
CA LYS A 60 14.32 60.50 -8.75
C LYS A 60 13.10 59.64 -9.10
N ALA A 61 12.44 59.06 -8.11
CA ALA A 61 11.22 58.28 -8.33
C ALA A 61 10.10 59.13 -8.96
N ALA A 62 9.87 60.35 -8.46
CA ALA A 62 8.89 61.27 -9.05
C ALA A 62 9.23 61.65 -10.49
N ALA A 63 10.50 61.94 -10.80
CA ALA A 63 10.94 62.22 -12.17
C ALA A 63 10.76 61.01 -13.09
N THR A 64 11.05 59.80 -12.62
CA THR A 64 10.79 58.56 -13.36
C THR A 64 9.30 58.37 -13.63
N ILE A 65 8.43 58.57 -12.62
CA ILE A 65 6.98 58.48 -12.79
C ILE A 65 6.48 59.51 -13.81
N GLN A 66 6.92 60.77 -13.71
CA GLN A 66 6.53 61.82 -14.65
C GLN A 66 7.03 61.54 -16.08
N LYS A 67 8.27 61.06 -16.23
CA LYS A 67 8.82 60.66 -17.53
C LYS A 67 8.04 59.50 -18.14
N VAL A 68 7.72 58.48 -17.35
CA VAL A 68 6.93 57.32 -17.77
C VAL A 68 5.51 57.74 -18.16
N TRP A 69 4.86 58.61 -17.39
CA TRP A 69 3.52 59.12 -17.68
C TRP A 69 3.48 59.99 -18.95
N ARG A 70 4.43 60.92 -19.12
CA ARG A 70 4.52 61.75 -20.34
C ARG A 70 4.75 60.86 -21.57
N GLY A 71 5.62 59.86 -21.45
CA GLY A 71 5.86 58.87 -22.50
C GLY A 71 4.62 58.02 -22.80
N HIS A 72 3.87 57.58 -21.78
CA HIS A 72 2.62 56.87 -21.97
C HIS A 72 1.58 57.75 -22.69
N LYS A 73 1.35 58.99 -22.24
CA LYS A 73 0.42 59.93 -22.87
C LYS A 73 0.75 60.19 -24.35
N ALA A 74 2.03 60.41 -24.66
CA ALA A 74 2.46 60.62 -26.05
C ALA A 74 2.22 59.38 -26.93
N ARG A 75 2.52 58.17 -26.43
CA ARG A 75 2.24 56.92 -27.16
C ARG A 75 0.75 56.68 -27.37
N THR A 76 -0.08 56.98 -26.36
CA THR A 76 -1.54 56.85 -26.47
C THR A 76 -2.10 57.80 -27.53
N ALA A 77 -1.68 59.07 -27.53
CA ALA A 77 -2.10 60.05 -28.53
C ALA A 77 -1.69 59.64 -29.95
N LEU A 78 -0.46 59.15 -30.14
CA LEU A 78 0.00 58.64 -31.42
C LEU A 78 -0.83 57.43 -31.89
N ALA A 79 -1.06 56.46 -31.00
CA ALA A 79 -1.87 55.29 -31.33
C ALA A 79 -3.32 55.66 -31.66
N GLU A 80 -3.89 56.71 -31.04
CA GLU A 80 -5.22 57.23 -31.38
C GLU A 80 -5.24 57.92 -32.75
N SER A 81 -4.22 58.70 -33.10
CA SER A 81 -4.12 59.27 -34.46
C SER A 81 -3.98 58.20 -35.54
N GLN A 82 -3.28 57.10 -35.26
CA GLN A 82 -3.12 55.97 -36.19
C GLN A 82 -4.42 55.16 -36.35
N ARG A 83 -5.22 55.02 -35.28
CA ARG A 83 -6.57 54.44 -35.36
C ARG A 83 -7.48 55.28 -36.24
N ALA A 84 -7.48 56.60 -36.06
CA ALA A 84 -8.30 57.50 -36.88
C ALA A 84 -7.92 57.42 -38.36
N ALA A 85 -6.63 57.33 -38.68
CA ALA A 85 -6.15 57.12 -40.04
C ALA A 85 -6.57 55.75 -40.62
N PHE A 86 -6.62 54.70 -39.78
CA PHE A 86 -7.17 53.41 -40.17
C PHE A 86 -8.67 53.52 -40.48
N ASP A 87 -9.45 54.12 -39.58
CA ASP A 87 -10.90 54.25 -39.74
C ASP A 87 -11.28 55.06 -40.98
N ASP A 88 -10.56 56.16 -41.26
CA ASP A 88 -10.78 56.99 -42.45
C ASP A 88 -10.66 56.18 -43.75
N MET A 89 -9.69 55.25 -43.83
CA MET A 89 -9.55 54.38 -45.01
C MET A 89 -10.74 53.41 -45.22
N TYR A 90 -11.36 52.95 -44.12
CA TYR A 90 -12.47 51.98 -44.19
C TYR A 90 -13.86 52.65 -44.20
N CYS A 91 -13.99 53.87 -43.69
CA CYS A 91 -15.24 54.64 -43.63
C CYS A 91 -15.44 55.57 -44.84
N SER A 92 -14.37 56.14 -45.40
CA SER A 92 -14.45 57.24 -46.37
C SER A 92 -14.39 56.80 -47.85
N ALA A 93 -14.02 55.54 -48.13
CA ALA A 93 -13.80 55.05 -49.50
C ALA A 93 -14.27 53.61 -49.73
N PRO A 94 -15.57 53.35 -49.97
CA PRO A 94 -16.07 52.04 -50.43
C PRO A 94 -15.70 51.71 -51.90
N SER A 95 -14.93 52.55 -52.61
CA SER A 95 -14.63 52.44 -54.05
C SER A 95 -13.17 52.13 -54.42
N SER A 96 -12.23 52.09 -53.47
CA SER A 96 -10.84 51.66 -53.71
C SER A 96 -10.72 50.14 -53.63
N SER A 97 -10.03 49.51 -54.60
CA SER A 97 -9.83 48.05 -54.62
C SER A 97 -9.16 47.57 -53.34
N PRO A 98 -9.48 46.35 -52.85
CA PRO A 98 -8.85 45.77 -51.66
C PRO A 98 -7.31 45.82 -51.72
N ASP A 99 -6.74 45.65 -52.91
CA ASP A 99 -5.30 45.63 -53.17
C ASP A 99 -4.58 46.95 -52.81
N GLU A 100 -5.25 48.10 -52.94
CA GLU A 100 -4.68 49.41 -52.60
C GLU A 100 -4.77 49.72 -51.10
N ARG A 101 -5.78 49.17 -50.41
CA ARG A 101 -6.05 49.44 -48.99
C ARG A 101 -5.23 48.55 -48.05
N LEU A 102 -4.92 47.32 -48.44
CA LEU A 102 -4.30 46.32 -47.56
C LEU A 102 -2.86 46.66 -47.13
N PRO A 103 -1.93 47.12 -48.00
CA PRO A 103 -0.57 47.48 -47.58
C PRO A 103 -0.46 48.61 -46.52
N PRO A 104 -1.16 49.77 -46.66
CA PRO A 104 -1.14 50.80 -45.63
C PRO A 104 -1.89 50.37 -44.36
N ALA A 105 -2.99 49.61 -44.49
CA ALA A 105 -3.73 49.06 -43.35
C ALA A 105 -2.87 48.09 -42.52
N PHE A 106 -2.06 47.24 -43.17
CA PHE A 106 -1.12 46.33 -42.51
C PHE A 106 -0.10 47.10 -41.65
N SER A 107 0.50 48.15 -42.19
CA SER A 107 1.49 48.96 -41.46
C SER A 107 0.87 49.71 -40.27
N LEU A 108 -0.35 50.23 -40.41
CA LEU A 108 -1.06 50.93 -39.34
C LEU A 108 -1.49 49.98 -38.22
N LEU A 109 -2.05 48.80 -38.58
CA LEU A 109 -2.51 47.81 -37.62
C LEU A 109 -1.36 47.33 -36.71
N LEU A 110 -0.16 47.13 -37.27
CA LEU A 110 1.04 46.80 -36.51
C LEU A 110 1.43 47.86 -35.47
N ALA A 111 1.11 49.13 -35.71
CA ALA A 111 1.56 50.26 -34.92
C ALA A 111 0.66 50.56 -33.69
N PHE A 112 -0.67 50.39 -33.82
CA PHE A 112 -1.61 50.81 -32.76
C PHE A 112 -2.32 49.66 -32.01
N PHE A 113 -2.35 48.43 -32.55
CA PHE A 113 -3.24 47.37 -32.07
C PHE A 113 -3.08 47.05 -30.57
N SER A 114 -4.21 46.94 -29.88
CA SER A 114 -4.30 46.49 -28.49
C SER A 114 -5.49 45.55 -28.27
N ALA A 115 -5.21 44.31 -27.88
CA ALA A 115 -6.23 43.28 -27.57
C ALA A 115 -7.21 43.67 -26.44
N ARG A 116 -6.88 44.67 -25.61
CA ARG A 116 -7.78 45.18 -24.55
C ARG A 116 -8.93 46.05 -25.08
N ARG A 117 -8.84 46.58 -26.30
CA ARG A 117 -9.88 47.42 -26.92
C ARG A 117 -10.68 46.58 -27.91
N ALA A 118 -12.01 46.54 -27.74
CA ALA A 118 -12.89 45.79 -28.63
C ALA A 118 -12.88 46.34 -30.07
N ASP A 119 -12.79 47.66 -30.22
CA ASP A 119 -12.76 48.33 -31.52
C ASP A 119 -11.53 47.92 -32.36
N ASP A 120 -10.38 47.68 -31.71
CA ASP A 120 -9.16 47.23 -32.41
C ASP A 120 -9.34 45.81 -32.98
N ILE A 121 -10.17 44.96 -32.35
CA ILE A 121 -10.52 43.62 -32.85
C ILE A 121 -11.47 43.72 -34.03
N GLN A 122 -12.44 44.64 -34.00
CA GLN A 122 -13.32 44.91 -35.15
C GLN A 122 -12.53 45.39 -36.37
N ARG A 123 -11.49 46.21 -36.17
CA ARG A 123 -10.56 46.63 -37.23
C ARG A 123 -9.79 45.46 -37.85
N VAL A 124 -9.41 44.46 -37.04
CA VAL A 124 -8.80 43.22 -37.55
C VAL A 124 -9.77 42.45 -38.46
N PHE A 125 -11.05 42.37 -38.11
CA PHE A 125 -12.04 41.71 -38.99
C PHE A 125 -12.27 42.44 -40.30
N LEU A 126 -12.31 43.78 -40.28
CA LEU A 126 -12.39 44.57 -41.51
C LEU A 126 -11.18 44.28 -42.43
N PHE A 127 -10.00 44.14 -41.85
CA PHE A 127 -8.80 43.72 -42.56
C PHE A 127 -8.91 42.28 -43.12
N CYS A 128 -9.39 41.31 -42.32
CA CYS A 128 -9.58 39.92 -42.75
C CYS A 128 -10.62 39.77 -43.87
N ARG A 129 -11.64 40.63 -43.92
CA ARG A 129 -12.66 40.60 -44.96
C ARG A 129 -12.11 41.06 -46.32
N ASP A 130 -11.36 42.16 -46.34
CA ASP A 130 -10.73 42.65 -47.57
C ASP A 130 -9.66 41.68 -48.10
N TRP A 131 -9.02 40.92 -47.19
CA TRP A 131 -8.03 39.91 -47.54
C TRP A 131 -8.56 38.78 -48.42
N GLU A 132 -9.80 38.32 -48.25
CA GLU A 132 -10.34 37.18 -48.99
C GLU A 132 -10.36 37.41 -50.52
N MET A 133 -10.19 38.67 -50.94
CA MET A 133 -10.17 39.11 -52.34
C MET A 133 -8.76 39.34 -52.92
N ALA A 134 -7.66 39.17 -52.15
CA ALA A 134 -6.30 39.55 -52.54
C ALA A 134 -5.21 38.50 -52.15
N ASP A 135 -4.07 38.49 -52.85
CA ASP A 135 -2.97 37.52 -52.61
C ASP A 135 -1.88 38.05 -51.65
N LEU A 136 -1.26 37.13 -50.89
CA LEU A 136 -0.31 37.47 -49.81
C LEU A 136 0.92 38.26 -50.27
N GLY A 137 1.38 38.03 -51.51
CA GLY A 137 2.50 38.76 -52.12
C GLY A 137 2.19 40.23 -52.49
N GLN A 138 0.92 40.62 -52.54
CA GLN A 138 0.49 42.00 -52.85
C GLN A 138 0.39 42.87 -51.57
N ILE A 139 0.27 42.23 -50.41
CA ILE A 139 -0.05 42.88 -49.14
C ILE A 139 1.21 43.05 -48.29
N VAL A 140 2.12 42.08 -48.38
CA VAL A 140 3.44 42.13 -47.79
C VAL A 140 4.46 42.17 -48.92
N PRO A 141 5.06 43.34 -49.21
CA PRO A 141 6.10 43.45 -50.24
C PRO A 141 7.22 42.42 -50.00
N ALA A 142 7.75 41.82 -51.07
CA ALA A 142 8.77 40.74 -51.03
C ALA A 142 10.10 41.08 -50.30
N LYS A 143 10.24 42.29 -49.73
CA LYS A 143 11.41 42.79 -48.98
C LYS A 143 11.10 43.13 -47.52
N GLU A 144 9.92 42.79 -46.98
CA GLU A 144 9.60 43.07 -45.57
C GLU A 144 10.32 42.14 -44.58
N HIS A 145 10.68 42.69 -43.42
CA HIS A 145 11.41 41.95 -42.38
C HIS A 145 10.47 40.93 -41.68
N PRO A 146 10.90 39.68 -41.43
CA PRO A 146 10.09 38.62 -40.82
C PRO A 146 9.52 38.96 -39.43
N ALA A 147 10.09 39.96 -38.74
CA ALA A 147 9.57 40.47 -37.47
C ALA A 147 8.22 41.19 -37.60
N ARG A 148 7.94 41.85 -38.74
CA ARG A 148 6.64 42.52 -38.98
C ARG A 148 5.55 41.48 -39.21
N LEU A 149 5.84 40.46 -40.00
CA LEU A 149 4.98 39.28 -40.19
C LEU A 149 4.72 38.54 -38.87
N ARG A 150 5.76 38.30 -38.06
CA ARG A 150 5.58 37.71 -36.72
C ARG A 150 4.65 38.55 -35.85
N ARG A 151 4.84 39.88 -35.82
CA ARG A 151 3.98 40.79 -35.07
C ARG A 151 2.54 40.79 -35.60
N PHE A 152 2.36 40.65 -36.91
CA PHE A 152 1.04 40.53 -37.51
C PHE A 152 0.34 39.24 -37.08
N VAL A 153 1.02 38.09 -37.13
CA VAL A 153 0.48 36.81 -36.63
C VAL A 153 0.17 36.88 -35.13
N GLU A 154 1.00 37.53 -34.32
CA GLU A 154 0.69 37.80 -32.89
C GLU A 154 -0.62 38.58 -32.70
N ILE A 155 -0.93 39.54 -33.59
CA ILE A 155 -2.16 40.33 -33.55
C ILE A 155 -3.37 39.45 -33.89
N LEU A 156 -3.26 38.62 -34.95
CA LEU A 156 -4.32 37.71 -35.35
C LEU A 156 -4.63 36.67 -34.25
N VAL A 157 -3.58 36.07 -33.66
CA VAL A 157 -3.71 35.09 -32.58
C VAL A 157 -4.30 35.72 -31.30
N LYS A 158 -3.90 36.95 -30.94
CA LYS A 158 -4.50 37.66 -29.79
C LYS A 158 -5.96 38.02 -30.04
N SER A 159 -6.32 38.33 -31.28
CA SER A 159 -7.71 38.59 -31.65
C SER A 159 -8.54 37.33 -31.48
N LEU A 160 -8.03 36.18 -31.98
CA LEU A 160 -8.63 34.86 -31.82
C LEU A 160 -8.89 34.51 -30.34
N ASP A 161 -7.91 34.70 -29.46
CA ASP A 161 -8.03 34.42 -28.02
C ASP A 161 -9.12 35.28 -27.35
N VAL A 162 -9.20 36.59 -27.67
CA VAL A 162 -10.23 37.46 -27.09
C VAL A 162 -11.63 37.10 -27.59
N ILE A 163 -11.79 36.73 -28.86
CA ILE A 163 -13.10 36.35 -29.43
C ILE A 163 -13.58 35.02 -28.85
N SER A 164 -12.69 34.02 -28.83
CA SER A 164 -13.01 32.69 -28.32
C SER A 164 -13.38 32.70 -26.83
N SER A 165 -12.90 33.67 -26.05
CA SER A 165 -13.29 33.84 -24.65
C SER A 165 -14.71 34.40 -24.42
N LYS A 166 -15.35 35.00 -25.44
CA LYS A 166 -16.65 35.70 -25.30
C LYS A 166 -17.88 34.83 -25.57
N GLY A 167 -17.73 33.56 -25.94
CA GLY A 167 -18.83 32.60 -26.15
C GLY A 167 -19.66 32.82 -27.43
N ASP A 168 -19.92 34.07 -27.82
CA ASP A 168 -20.55 34.41 -29.10
C ASP A 168 -19.54 34.33 -30.24
N ILE A 169 -19.78 33.42 -31.19
CA ILE A 169 -18.87 33.14 -32.31
C ILE A 169 -19.36 33.91 -33.56
N PRO A 170 -18.62 34.95 -34.02
CA PRO A 170 -18.98 35.71 -35.23
C PRO A 170 -18.76 34.90 -36.52
N GLN A 171 -19.40 35.32 -37.63
CA GLN A 171 -19.15 34.72 -38.95
C GLN A 171 -17.76 35.08 -39.49
N GLU A 172 -17.24 36.25 -39.08
CA GLU A 172 -15.94 36.81 -39.45
C GLU A 172 -14.76 36.02 -38.86
N LEU A 173 -15.02 35.09 -37.92
CA LEU A 173 -14.00 34.19 -37.37
C LEU A 173 -13.43 33.24 -38.44
N ASP A 174 -14.25 32.80 -39.41
CA ASP A 174 -13.80 31.87 -40.45
C ASP A 174 -12.76 32.53 -41.36
N GLN A 175 -12.92 33.83 -41.62
CA GLN A 175 -11.98 34.65 -42.38
C GLN A 175 -10.67 34.85 -41.61
N LEU A 176 -10.74 35.07 -40.31
CA LEU A 176 -9.57 35.16 -39.44
C LEU A 176 -8.76 33.86 -39.42
N LEU A 177 -9.43 32.71 -39.28
CA LEU A 177 -8.78 31.40 -39.28
C LEU A 177 -8.14 31.05 -40.63
N ARG A 178 -8.83 31.32 -41.76
CA ARG A 178 -8.26 31.14 -43.12
C ARG A 178 -7.01 31.97 -43.32
N LEU A 179 -6.99 33.21 -42.83
CA LEU A 179 -5.82 34.08 -42.90
C LEU A 179 -4.65 33.52 -42.08
N ILE A 180 -4.90 33.01 -40.87
CA ILE A 180 -3.86 32.38 -40.04
C ILE A 180 -3.33 31.10 -40.71
N ILE A 181 -4.21 30.25 -41.26
CA ILE A 181 -3.82 29.02 -41.98
C ILE A 181 -2.92 29.37 -43.17
N ARG A 182 -3.34 30.30 -44.02
CA ARG A 182 -2.62 30.67 -45.25
C ARG A 182 -1.28 31.35 -44.95
N THR A 183 -1.24 32.25 -43.96
CA THR A 183 0.03 32.87 -43.52
C THR A 183 1.00 31.85 -42.91
N ALA A 184 0.49 30.84 -42.20
CA ALA A 184 1.30 29.74 -41.69
C ALA A 184 1.80 28.80 -42.81
N TRP A 185 1.06 28.67 -43.90
CA TRP A 185 1.49 27.93 -45.10
C TRP A 185 2.64 28.65 -45.83
N ASP A 186 2.50 29.96 -46.02
CA ASP A 186 3.46 30.76 -46.81
C ASP A 186 4.75 31.07 -46.02
N VAL A 187 4.67 31.32 -44.70
CA VAL A 187 5.84 31.62 -43.85
C VAL A 187 5.78 30.88 -42.49
N PRO A 188 6.25 29.62 -42.42
CA PRO A 188 5.94 28.70 -41.30
C PRO A 188 6.58 29.08 -39.96
N LEU A 189 7.70 29.80 -39.98
CA LEU A 189 8.43 30.20 -38.77
C LEU A 189 7.77 31.35 -38.00
N THR A 190 6.74 32.00 -38.56
CA THR A 190 6.08 33.16 -37.94
C THR A 190 5.13 32.75 -36.82
N ILE A 191 4.38 31.66 -36.99
CA ILE A 191 3.43 31.15 -36.00
C ILE A 191 4.11 30.50 -34.79
N ALA A 192 5.33 30.01 -34.95
CA ALA A 192 6.07 29.28 -33.91
C ALA A 192 6.27 30.08 -32.60
N ALA A 193 6.25 31.41 -32.64
CA ALA A 193 6.38 32.27 -31.45
C ALA A 193 5.05 32.47 -30.68
N SER A 194 3.91 32.22 -31.32
CA SER A 194 2.57 32.44 -30.76
C SER A 194 1.72 31.17 -30.75
N VAL A 195 2.34 30.01 -31.05
CA VAL A 195 1.64 28.74 -31.26
C VAL A 195 0.91 28.26 -29.99
N ASP A 196 1.43 28.55 -28.79
CA ASP A 196 0.75 28.23 -27.52
C ASP A 196 -0.56 29.02 -27.35
N GLN A 197 -0.54 30.31 -27.66
CA GLN A 197 -1.74 31.17 -27.60
C GLN A 197 -2.74 30.80 -28.68
N TYR A 198 -2.25 30.43 -29.87
CA TYR A 198 -3.07 29.96 -30.97
C TYR A 198 -3.83 28.69 -30.60
N TYR A 199 -3.15 27.68 -30.05
CA TYR A 199 -3.77 26.44 -29.61
C TYR A 199 -4.73 26.64 -28.42
N LYS A 200 -4.44 27.55 -27.49
CA LYS A 200 -5.41 27.93 -26.44
C LYS A 200 -6.69 28.54 -27.01
N GLY A 201 -6.56 29.47 -27.97
CA GLY A 201 -7.72 30.06 -28.64
C GLY A 201 -8.55 29.03 -29.41
N LEU A 202 -7.90 28.08 -30.10
CA LEU A 202 -8.59 26.97 -30.78
C LEU A 202 -9.34 26.05 -29.79
N SER A 203 -8.73 25.73 -28.63
CA SER A 203 -9.39 24.88 -27.63
C SER A 203 -10.69 25.49 -27.09
N GLN A 204 -10.72 26.82 -26.93
CA GLN A 204 -11.92 27.54 -26.50
C GLN A 204 -13.02 27.50 -27.56
N LEU A 205 -12.67 27.55 -28.85
CA LEU A 205 -13.63 27.40 -29.95
C LEU A 205 -14.27 26.01 -29.98
N CYS A 206 -13.50 24.96 -29.69
CA CYS A 206 -13.98 23.59 -29.67
C CYS A 206 -15.00 23.27 -28.55
N ARG A 207 -15.21 24.19 -27.59
CA ARG A 207 -16.22 24.04 -26.52
C ARG A 207 -17.66 24.23 -27.00
N VAL A 208 -17.87 24.94 -28.12
CA VAL A 208 -19.20 25.24 -28.64
C VAL A 208 -19.55 24.27 -29.77
N ARG A 209 -20.65 23.52 -29.63
CA ARG A 209 -21.07 22.55 -30.65
C ARG A 209 -21.62 23.26 -31.90
N GLN A 210 -20.91 23.17 -33.02
CA GLN A 210 -21.36 23.66 -34.33
C GLN A 210 -21.13 22.59 -35.42
N ALA A 211 -22.01 22.51 -36.42
CA ALA A 211 -22.01 21.46 -37.45
C ALA A 211 -21.59 21.99 -38.84
N GLY A 212 -21.03 21.13 -39.69
CA GLY A 212 -20.80 21.37 -41.13
C GLY A 212 -19.38 21.81 -41.52
N LYS A 213 -19.26 22.67 -42.55
CA LYS A 213 -18.00 23.15 -43.19
C LYS A 213 -16.96 23.74 -42.21
N ARG A 214 -17.40 24.17 -41.03
CA ARG A 214 -16.51 24.73 -40.00
C ARG A 214 -15.62 23.67 -39.36
N ASN A 215 -16.07 22.40 -39.32
CA ASN A 215 -15.25 21.31 -38.77
C ASN A 215 -14.05 20.99 -39.66
N GLU A 216 -14.20 21.08 -40.99
CA GLU A 216 -13.09 20.92 -41.94
C GLU A 216 -12.05 22.03 -41.75
N LEU A 217 -12.52 23.28 -41.63
CA LEU A 217 -11.68 24.45 -41.41
C LEU A 217 -10.97 24.41 -40.05
N LEU A 218 -11.61 23.92 -38.99
CA LEU A 218 -10.98 23.70 -37.68
C LEU A 218 -9.94 22.58 -37.74
N THR A 219 -10.22 21.49 -38.47
CA THR A 219 -9.27 20.39 -38.68
C THR A 219 -8.03 20.87 -39.44
N GLU A 220 -8.23 21.70 -40.47
CA GLU A 220 -7.14 22.36 -41.20
C GLU A 220 -6.36 23.31 -40.28
N ALA A 221 -7.04 24.13 -39.47
CA ALA A 221 -6.43 25.05 -38.51
C ALA A 221 -5.55 24.32 -37.46
N LEU A 222 -5.97 23.15 -36.99
CA LEU A 222 -5.24 22.34 -36.01
C LEU A 222 -3.98 21.67 -36.60
N THR A 223 -4.08 21.20 -37.85
CA THR A 223 -3.03 20.41 -38.51
C THR A 223 -2.02 21.26 -39.28
N THR A 224 -2.36 22.48 -39.66
CA THR A 224 -1.48 23.39 -40.43
C THR A 224 -0.14 23.66 -39.72
N PRO A 225 -0.07 24.04 -38.43
CA PRO A 225 1.22 24.27 -37.76
C PRO A 225 2.10 23.01 -37.66
N LEU A 226 1.51 21.82 -37.78
CA LEU A 226 2.20 20.52 -37.69
C LEU A 226 2.79 20.07 -39.03
N ARG A 227 2.16 20.44 -40.15
CA ARG A 227 2.56 20.01 -41.51
C ARG A 227 3.70 20.84 -42.11
N VAL A 228 3.84 22.10 -41.70
CA VAL A 228 4.65 23.07 -42.46
C VAL A 228 5.98 23.43 -41.76
N ALA A 229 6.18 23.05 -40.49
CA ALA A 229 7.37 23.43 -39.73
C ALA A 229 8.61 22.56 -40.06
N SER A 230 9.82 23.12 -39.93
CA SER A 230 11.10 22.40 -40.04
C SER A 230 11.79 22.27 -38.67
N GLY A 231 12.42 21.11 -38.41
CA GLY A 231 13.23 20.84 -37.20
C GLY A 231 12.55 21.24 -35.88
N ASP A 232 13.19 22.16 -35.14
CA ASP A 232 12.79 22.63 -33.81
C ASP A 232 11.39 23.27 -33.76
N ALA A 233 10.94 23.88 -34.85
CA ALA A 233 9.62 24.50 -34.91
C ALA A 233 8.50 23.46 -34.85
N VAL A 234 8.72 22.26 -35.41
CA VAL A 234 7.78 21.13 -35.34
C VAL A 234 7.67 20.64 -33.90
N SER A 235 8.81 20.43 -33.23
CA SER A 235 8.83 19.97 -31.84
C SER A 235 8.07 20.96 -30.93
N ARG A 236 8.27 22.27 -31.13
CA ARG A 236 7.53 23.31 -30.41
C ARG A 236 6.02 23.26 -30.72
N ALA A 237 5.62 23.06 -31.97
CA ALA A 237 4.21 22.97 -32.36
C ALA A 237 3.52 21.74 -31.71
N TYR A 238 4.19 20.57 -31.70
CA TYR A 238 3.67 19.38 -31.02
C TYR A 238 3.62 19.54 -29.49
N LYS A 239 4.61 20.22 -28.89
CA LYS A 239 4.59 20.55 -27.46
C LYS A 239 3.43 21.48 -27.12
N ALA A 240 3.18 22.49 -27.94
CA ALA A 240 2.06 23.40 -27.77
C ALA A 240 0.71 22.68 -27.98
N LEU A 241 0.60 21.81 -28.98
CA LEU A 241 -0.59 20.97 -29.17
C LEU A 241 -0.89 20.14 -27.91
N ALA A 242 0.13 19.49 -27.33
CA ALA A 242 -0.04 18.69 -26.12
C ALA A 242 -0.46 19.53 -24.90
N PHE A 243 0.33 20.53 -24.51
CA PHE A 243 0.14 21.21 -23.22
C PHE A 243 -0.77 22.45 -23.29
N SER A 244 -1.02 23.01 -24.48
CA SER A 244 -1.85 24.21 -24.68
C SER A 244 -3.21 23.93 -25.34
N PHE A 245 -3.42 22.79 -26.02
CA PHE A 245 -4.70 22.39 -26.60
C PHE A 245 -5.28 21.13 -25.94
N LEU A 246 -4.59 19.99 -26.00
CA LEU A 246 -5.11 18.71 -25.50
C LEU A 246 -5.29 18.68 -23.97
N ALA A 247 -4.64 19.58 -23.24
CA ALA A 247 -4.80 19.71 -21.80
C ALA A 247 -6.03 20.55 -21.37
N CYS A 248 -6.76 21.13 -22.32
CA CYS A 248 -7.99 21.89 -22.05
C CYS A 248 -9.20 20.96 -21.87
N ASN A 249 -10.21 21.43 -21.16
CA ASN A 249 -11.44 20.69 -20.86
C ASN A 249 -12.62 21.02 -21.80
N ASP A 250 -13.56 20.08 -21.87
CA ASP A 250 -14.88 20.19 -22.51
C ASP A 250 -14.83 20.56 -24.00
N MET A 251 -13.95 19.92 -24.78
CA MET A 251 -13.76 20.22 -26.20
C MET A 251 -14.71 19.39 -27.08
N ILE A 252 -16.02 19.55 -26.90
CA ILE A 252 -17.10 18.73 -27.52
C ILE A 252 -16.90 18.54 -29.03
N GLN A 253 -16.54 19.58 -29.78
CA GLN A 253 -16.34 19.45 -31.24
C GLN A 253 -15.09 18.64 -31.61
N PHE A 254 -14.03 18.77 -30.81
CA PHE A 254 -12.83 17.97 -31.00
C PHE A 254 -13.15 16.51 -30.69
N GLU A 255 -13.81 16.26 -29.55
CA GLU A 255 -14.23 14.93 -29.07
C GLU A 255 -15.15 14.19 -30.08
N ASP A 256 -16.12 14.88 -30.68
CA ASP A 256 -17.01 14.33 -31.72
C ASP A 256 -16.28 14.06 -33.06
N GLY A 257 -15.14 14.74 -33.32
CA GLY A 257 -14.43 14.78 -34.61
C GLY A 257 -13.04 14.15 -34.65
N ILE A 258 -12.64 13.41 -33.60
CA ILE A 258 -11.27 12.91 -33.40
C ILE A 258 -10.75 12.10 -34.59
N ALA A 259 -11.58 11.28 -35.24
CA ALA A 259 -11.18 10.42 -36.34
C ALA A 259 -10.52 11.21 -37.49
N LEU A 260 -11.13 12.30 -37.93
CA LEU A 260 -10.61 13.15 -39.01
C LEU A 260 -9.34 13.90 -38.60
N ILE A 261 -9.27 14.35 -37.35
CA ILE A 261 -8.13 15.11 -36.83
C ILE A 261 -6.90 14.21 -36.66
N SER A 262 -7.11 12.94 -36.30
CA SER A 262 -6.05 11.95 -36.13
C SER A 262 -5.26 11.66 -37.42
N GLU A 263 -5.86 11.88 -38.60
CA GLU A 263 -5.18 11.70 -39.90
C GLU A 263 -4.00 12.68 -40.07
N GLY A 264 -4.18 13.92 -39.60
CA GLY A 264 -3.20 14.99 -39.73
C GLY A 264 -2.12 15.05 -38.65
N ILE A 265 -2.20 14.21 -37.60
CA ILE A 265 -1.27 14.20 -36.47
C ILE A 265 -0.35 12.98 -36.54
N GLN A 266 0.97 13.21 -36.63
CA GLN A 266 1.97 12.13 -36.45
C GLN A 266 2.12 11.75 -34.97
N MET A 267 1.82 10.50 -34.64
CA MET A 267 1.73 10.03 -33.26
C MET A 267 3.08 9.89 -32.56
N SER A 268 4.12 9.46 -33.28
CA SER A 268 5.50 9.39 -32.76
C SER A 268 6.04 10.75 -32.30
N LYS A 269 5.79 11.81 -33.07
CA LYS A 269 6.21 13.18 -32.70
C LYS A 269 5.43 13.73 -31.50
N LEU A 270 4.12 13.45 -31.43
CA LEU A 270 3.30 13.83 -30.27
C LEU A 270 3.77 13.11 -29.01
N SER A 271 4.02 11.80 -29.11
CA SER A 271 4.56 10.96 -28.04
C SER A 271 5.88 11.52 -27.49
N GLU A 272 6.81 11.87 -28.38
CA GLU A 272 8.09 12.48 -27.98
C GLU A 272 7.94 13.86 -27.34
N ALA A 273 7.03 14.70 -27.84
CA ALA A 273 6.75 16.02 -27.27
C ALA A 273 6.15 15.94 -25.85
N ILE A 274 5.27 14.97 -25.60
CA ILE A 274 4.71 14.71 -24.27
C ILE A 274 5.82 14.20 -23.34
N ARG A 275 6.58 13.19 -23.77
CA ARG A 275 7.64 12.57 -22.97
C ARG A 275 8.70 13.59 -22.54
N THR A 276 9.15 14.44 -23.47
CA THR A 276 10.08 15.54 -23.16
C THR A 276 9.47 16.60 -22.23
N GLY A 277 8.16 16.86 -22.33
CA GLY A 277 7.44 17.76 -21.42
C GLY A 277 7.34 17.23 -19.98
N TYR A 278 7.08 15.94 -19.80
CA TYR A 278 7.02 15.30 -18.48
C TYR A 278 8.41 15.26 -17.80
N VAL A 279 9.50 15.17 -18.56
CA VAL A 279 10.87 15.27 -18.03
C VAL A 279 11.17 16.67 -17.49
N ALA A 280 10.67 17.72 -18.16
CA ALA A 280 10.92 19.12 -17.79
C ALA A 280 10.04 19.63 -16.62
N SER A 281 9.45 18.73 -15.83
CA SER A 281 8.47 19.00 -14.77
C SER A 281 7.13 19.57 -15.28
N PRO A 282 6.09 18.73 -15.44
CA PRO A 282 4.85 19.13 -16.10
C PRO A 282 4.00 20.13 -15.29
N GLU A 283 4.19 20.19 -13.96
CA GLU A 283 3.50 21.16 -13.08
C GLU A 283 3.84 22.61 -13.39
N THR A 284 4.99 22.86 -14.04
CA THR A 284 5.35 24.21 -14.52
C THR A 284 4.57 24.61 -15.78
N LEU A 285 4.04 23.63 -16.51
CA LEU A 285 3.37 23.83 -17.80
C LEU A 285 1.85 23.84 -17.65
N VAL A 286 1.27 22.91 -16.88
CA VAL A 286 -0.19 22.72 -16.75
C VAL A 286 -0.59 22.25 -15.34
N SER A 287 -1.82 22.56 -14.91
CA SER A 287 -2.41 21.99 -13.69
C SER A 287 -2.62 20.47 -13.81
N LYS A 288 -2.66 19.76 -12.67
CA LYS A 288 -2.87 18.30 -12.65
C LYS A 288 -4.17 17.86 -13.32
N GLU A 289 -5.23 18.66 -13.18
CA GLU A 289 -6.49 18.44 -13.87
C GLU A 289 -6.35 18.56 -15.40
N GLY A 290 -5.58 19.53 -15.89
CA GLY A 290 -5.28 19.61 -17.33
C GLY A 290 -4.44 18.44 -17.84
N LEU A 291 -3.56 17.88 -17.01
CA LEU A 291 -2.83 16.65 -17.36
C LEU A 291 -3.73 15.41 -17.46
N LEU A 292 -4.79 15.33 -16.64
CA LEU A 292 -5.81 14.28 -16.77
C LEU A 292 -6.60 14.41 -18.09
N TRP A 293 -6.93 15.63 -18.51
CA TRP A 293 -7.55 15.89 -19.82
C TRP A 293 -6.61 15.55 -20.97
N LEU A 294 -5.33 15.92 -20.86
CA LEU A 294 -4.30 15.53 -21.83
C LEU A 294 -4.23 14.00 -21.98
N LEU A 295 -4.22 13.27 -20.86
CA LEU A 295 -4.23 11.82 -20.86
C LEU A 295 -5.47 11.27 -21.56
N ALA A 296 -6.68 11.77 -21.24
CA ALA A 296 -7.93 11.32 -21.85
C ALA A 296 -7.95 11.54 -23.38
N HIS A 297 -7.60 12.73 -23.85
CA HIS A 297 -7.54 13.01 -25.29
C HIS A 297 -6.45 12.22 -26.01
N PHE A 298 -5.31 11.97 -25.35
CA PHE A 298 -4.23 11.16 -25.91
C PHE A 298 -4.64 9.68 -26.07
N ILE A 299 -5.41 9.13 -25.12
CA ILE A 299 -5.98 7.78 -25.21
C ILE A 299 -6.92 7.68 -26.42
N ASP A 300 -7.81 8.67 -26.59
CA ASP A 300 -8.82 8.66 -27.66
C ASP A 300 -8.19 8.83 -29.07
N LEU A 301 -7.17 9.69 -29.19
CA LEU A 301 -6.37 9.84 -30.39
C LEU A 301 -5.64 8.55 -30.78
N GLY A 302 -5.02 7.87 -29.81
CA GLY A 302 -4.29 6.63 -30.05
C GLY A 302 -5.19 5.48 -30.49
N ARG A 303 -6.44 5.44 -30.01
CA ARG A 303 -7.43 4.43 -30.41
C ARG A 303 -7.97 4.63 -31.82
N SER A 304 -8.04 5.89 -32.27
CA SER A 304 -8.55 6.24 -33.60
C SER A 304 -7.61 5.86 -34.75
N ARG A 305 -6.31 5.65 -34.49
CA ARG A 305 -5.30 5.34 -35.54
C ARG A 305 -4.26 4.30 -35.09
N PRO A 306 -4.38 3.02 -35.48
CA PRO A 306 -3.38 2.00 -35.19
C PRO A 306 -2.27 1.97 -36.26
N ASN A 307 -1.35 2.94 -36.25
CA ASN A 307 -0.12 2.80 -37.04
C ASN A 307 0.85 1.82 -36.33
N PRO A 308 1.28 0.70 -36.94
CA PRO A 308 2.11 -0.32 -36.27
C PRO A 308 3.48 0.19 -35.80
N SER A 309 4.10 1.12 -36.54
CA SER A 309 5.43 1.68 -36.21
C SER A 309 5.46 2.57 -34.98
N ASP A 310 4.34 3.18 -34.59
CA ASP A 310 4.27 4.19 -33.52
C ASP A 310 3.78 3.60 -32.17
N LYS A 311 3.46 2.30 -32.13
CA LYS A 311 2.78 1.63 -31.00
C LYS A 311 3.60 1.65 -29.70
N PHE A 312 4.91 1.37 -29.76
CA PHE A 312 5.76 1.41 -28.55
C PHE A 312 5.97 2.83 -28.04
N ALA A 313 6.06 3.83 -28.93
CA ALA A 313 6.14 5.23 -28.53
C ALA A 313 4.85 5.70 -27.83
N PHE A 314 3.69 5.25 -28.34
CA PHE A 314 2.40 5.49 -27.70
C PHE A 314 2.32 4.87 -26.30
N LEU A 315 2.63 3.58 -26.16
CA LEU A 315 2.62 2.88 -24.87
C LEU A 315 3.62 3.47 -23.88
N GLY A 316 4.83 3.81 -24.31
CA GLY A 316 5.84 4.46 -23.46
C GLY A 316 5.40 5.85 -22.99
N THR A 317 4.64 6.57 -23.80
CA THR A 317 4.07 7.86 -23.42
C THR A 317 2.92 7.69 -22.44
N LEU A 318 2.01 6.73 -22.65
CA LEU A 318 0.96 6.39 -21.68
C LEU A 318 1.55 5.98 -20.34
N LEU A 319 2.59 5.14 -20.34
CA LEU A 319 3.34 4.74 -19.15
C LEU A 319 3.89 5.96 -18.40
N SER A 320 4.46 6.94 -19.11
CA SER A 320 5.00 8.17 -18.51
C SER A 320 3.90 9.05 -17.90
N GLN A 321 2.73 9.15 -18.55
CA GLN A 321 1.60 9.93 -18.04
C GLN A 321 0.91 9.26 -16.86
N LEU A 322 0.64 7.95 -16.96
CA LEU A 322 -0.02 7.14 -15.94
C LEU A 322 0.84 7.03 -14.68
N SER A 323 2.15 6.84 -14.82
CA SER A 323 3.04 6.84 -13.66
C SER A 323 2.89 8.15 -12.89
N PHE A 324 3.07 9.30 -13.55
CA PHE A 324 2.95 10.62 -12.92
C PHE A 324 1.58 10.88 -12.26
N LEU A 325 0.48 10.46 -12.89
CA LEU A 325 -0.89 10.69 -12.41
C LEU A 325 -1.45 9.56 -11.52
N SER A 326 -0.69 8.50 -11.28
CA SER A 326 -1.14 7.26 -10.63
C SER A 326 -1.84 7.47 -9.28
N SER A 327 -1.26 8.29 -8.40
CA SER A 327 -1.83 8.59 -7.08
C SER A 327 -3.19 9.28 -7.16
N GLU A 328 -3.36 10.21 -8.10
CA GLU A 328 -4.60 10.94 -8.29
C GLU A 328 -5.68 10.07 -8.95
N ILE A 329 -5.27 9.20 -9.88
CA ILE A 329 -6.16 8.24 -10.53
C ILE A 329 -6.70 7.24 -9.51
N SER A 330 -5.82 6.64 -8.72
CA SER A 330 -6.16 5.60 -7.74
C SER A 330 -7.12 6.10 -6.65
N VAL A 331 -6.94 7.34 -6.17
CA VAL A 331 -7.81 7.92 -5.14
C VAL A 331 -9.19 8.27 -5.71
N ARG A 332 -9.26 8.84 -6.91
CA ARG A 332 -10.52 9.31 -7.50
C ARG A 332 -11.33 8.19 -8.17
N SER A 333 -10.69 7.12 -8.64
CA SER A 333 -11.37 6.00 -9.30
C SER A 333 -12.33 5.24 -8.39
N GLY A 334 -12.15 5.34 -7.06
CA GLY A 334 -13.03 4.71 -6.05
C GLY A 334 -14.25 5.54 -5.64
N ILE A 335 -14.35 6.81 -6.07
CA ILE A 335 -15.39 7.75 -5.60
C ILE A 335 -16.55 7.79 -6.61
N LYS A 336 -17.75 7.41 -6.18
CA LYS A 336 -18.98 7.53 -7.00
C LYS A 336 -19.38 9.00 -7.21
N SER A 337 -19.90 9.33 -8.38
CA SER A 337 -20.54 10.62 -8.66
C SER A 337 -21.88 10.74 -7.92
N VAL A 338 -21.84 11.11 -6.65
CA VAL A 338 -23.04 11.60 -5.95
C VAL A 338 -23.25 13.05 -6.39
N PRO A 339 -24.46 13.45 -6.85
CA PRO A 339 -24.73 14.84 -7.15
C PRO A 339 -24.55 15.69 -5.88
N PRO A 340 -23.90 16.86 -5.96
CA PRO A 340 -23.61 17.65 -4.77
C PRO A 340 -24.91 18.08 -4.09
N PRO A 341 -25.06 17.88 -2.76
CA PRO A 341 -26.14 18.53 -2.03
C PRO A 341 -25.94 20.05 -2.13
N SER A 342 -27.04 20.76 -2.42
CA SER A 342 -27.09 22.21 -2.54
C SER A 342 -26.82 22.90 -1.20
N SER A 343 -25.57 23.00 -0.77
CA SER A 343 -25.17 24.00 0.23
C SER A 343 -23.67 24.30 0.16
N LYS A 344 -23.36 25.59 0.02
CA LYS A 344 -22.00 26.13 0.15
C LYS A 344 -21.61 26.10 1.64
N ALA A 345 -20.91 25.06 2.06
CA ALA A 345 -20.09 25.09 3.27
C ALA A 345 -18.62 24.96 2.84
N ALA A 346 -17.92 26.09 2.85
CA ALA A 346 -16.50 26.15 2.58
C ALA A 346 -15.73 25.70 3.83
N GLY A 347 -14.93 24.63 3.70
CA GLY A 347 -14.00 24.21 4.74
C GLY A 347 -13.86 22.70 4.90
N ASP A 348 -13.52 21.99 3.81
CA ASP A 348 -12.62 20.82 3.83
C ASP A 348 -12.42 20.33 2.39
N SER A 349 -11.24 19.80 2.09
CA SER A 349 -10.77 19.45 0.73
C SER A 349 -11.46 18.19 0.20
N ILE A 350 -12.75 18.28 -0.17
CA ILE A 350 -13.52 17.15 -0.71
C ILE A 350 -12.98 16.81 -2.11
N VAL A 351 -12.45 15.60 -2.27
CA VAL A 351 -11.96 15.06 -3.54
C VAL A 351 -13.13 14.93 -4.53
N GLN A 352 -13.03 15.62 -5.68
CA GLN A 352 -14.09 15.61 -6.71
C GLN A 352 -13.99 14.39 -7.64
N PRO A 353 -15.13 13.76 -8.03
CA PRO A 353 -15.17 12.64 -8.96
C PRO A 353 -14.72 13.06 -10.37
N PHE A 354 -14.37 12.08 -11.21
CA PHE A 354 -13.98 12.34 -12.60
C PHE A 354 -15.13 12.87 -13.44
N GLN A 355 -14.80 13.75 -14.39
CA GLN A 355 -15.72 14.15 -15.45
C GLN A 355 -16.08 12.94 -16.34
N PRO A 356 -17.30 12.87 -16.91
CA PRO A 356 -17.76 11.68 -17.63
C PRO A 356 -16.86 11.26 -18.80
N TYR A 357 -16.32 12.22 -19.56
CA TYR A 357 -15.42 11.92 -20.69
C TYR A 357 -14.10 11.30 -20.21
N VAL A 358 -13.43 11.94 -19.25
CA VAL A 358 -12.18 11.43 -18.65
C VAL A 358 -12.40 10.04 -18.03
N SER A 359 -13.50 9.86 -17.29
CA SER A 359 -13.85 8.57 -16.70
C SER A 359 -14.06 7.48 -17.76
N ARG A 360 -14.72 7.80 -18.88
CA ARG A 360 -14.93 6.85 -19.98
C ARG A 360 -13.62 6.43 -20.63
N GLN A 361 -12.73 7.39 -20.93
CA GLN A 361 -11.45 7.09 -21.55
C GLN A 361 -10.53 6.28 -20.61
N LEU A 362 -10.50 6.62 -19.32
CA LEU A 362 -9.74 5.85 -18.33
C LEU A 362 -10.30 4.43 -18.14
N ALA A 363 -11.63 4.27 -18.00
CA ALA A 363 -12.27 2.96 -17.88
C ALA A 363 -12.00 2.07 -19.10
N SER A 364 -11.95 2.70 -20.28
CA SER A 364 -11.71 1.99 -21.53
C SER A 364 -10.33 1.33 -21.61
N LEU A 365 -9.32 1.82 -20.87
CA LEU A 365 -7.99 1.20 -20.80
C LEU A 365 -8.01 -0.15 -20.10
N VAL A 366 -8.91 -0.31 -19.15
CA VAL A 366 -9.05 -1.54 -18.37
C VAL A 366 -10.04 -2.49 -19.02
N ASP A 367 -10.95 -2.01 -19.88
CA ASP A 367 -11.98 -2.80 -20.58
C ASP A 367 -11.42 -3.98 -21.40
N HIS A 368 -12.25 -5.01 -21.63
CA HIS A 368 -11.87 -6.26 -22.31
C HIS A 368 -11.24 -5.96 -23.67
N ASP A 369 -11.96 -5.23 -24.51
CA ASP A 369 -11.51 -4.76 -25.82
C ASP A 369 -10.21 -3.98 -25.77
N GLY A 370 -9.95 -3.24 -24.68
CA GLY A 370 -8.74 -2.45 -24.51
C GLY A 370 -7.50 -3.33 -24.32
N ILE A 371 -7.60 -4.32 -23.42
CA ILE A 371 -6.48 -5.22 -23.08
C ILE A 371 -6.22 -6.22 -24.21
N SER A 372 -7.26 -6.81 -24.81
CA SER A 372 -7.12 -7.77 -25.91
C SER A 372 -6.47 -7.12 -27.14
N ARG A 373 -6.91 -5.92 -27.52
CA ARG A 373 -6.29 -5.16 -28.63
C ARG A 373 -4.83 -4.86 -28.34
N LEU A 374 -4.50 -4.48 -27.10
CA LEU A 374 -3.13 -4.19 -26.69
C LEU A 374 -2.22 -5.42 -26.82
N LEU A 375 -2.65 -6.58 -26.34
CA LEU A 375 -1.88 -7.83 -26.45
C LEU A 375 -1.75 -8.30 -27.90
N TYR A 376 -2.81 -8.20 -28.69
CA TYR A 376 -2.76 -8.48 -30.13
C TYR A 376 -1.76 -7.57 -30.84
N ASP A 377 -1.84 -6.26 -30.60
CA ASP A 377 -0.94 -5.25 -31.16
C ASP A 377 0.52 -5.48 -30.77
N PHE A 378 0.75 -5.91 -29.53
CA PHE A 378 2.07 -6.27 -29.03
C PHE A 378 2.62 -7.52 -29.76
N SER A 379 1.78 -8.53 -29.96
CA SER A 379 2.18 -9.77 -30.63
C SER A 379 2.55 -9.57 -32.10
N ASP A 380 1.80 -8.74 -32.84
CA ASP A 380 2.11 -8.35 -34.21
C ASP A 380 3.46 -7.61 -34.29
N SER A 381 3.74 -6.76 -33.30
CA SER A 381 5.00 -6.01 -33.24
C SER A 381 6.22 -6.89 -32.90
N LEU A 382 6.03 -7.94 -32.09
CA LEU A 382 7.06 -8.93 -31.77
C LEU A 382 7.44 -9.77 -33.00
N ALA A 383 6.47 -10.21 -33.79
CA ALA A 383 6.71 -11.00 -34.99
C ALA A 383 7.59 -10.28 -36.03
N GLN A 384 7.59 -8.95 -36.00
CA GLN A 384 8.33 -8.11 -36.96
C GLN A 384 9.76 -7.75 -36.49
N THR A 385 10.13 -7.93 -35.21
CA THR A 385 11.40 -7.42 -34.65
C THR A 385 12.13 -8.37 -33.68
N SER A 386 13.02 -9.22 -34.21
CA SER A 386 13.75 -10.24 -33.41
C SER A 386 14.80 -9.68 -32.43
N ASN A 387 15.26 -8.43 -32.58
CA ASN A 387 16.32 -7.84 -31.74
C ASN A 387 15.82 -6.88 -30.63
N HIS A 388 14.51 -6.58 -30.56
CA HIS A 388 13.93 -5.60 -29.63
C HIS A 388 12.86 -6.20 -28.68
N GLU A 389 12.71 -7.53 -28.64
CA GLU A 389 11.71 -8.22 -27.82
C GLU A 389 11.75 -7.83 -26.33
N SER A 390 12.94 -7.63 -25.76
CA SER A 390 13.10 -7.31 -24.33
C SER A 390 12.63 -5.89 -23.97
N HIS A 391 12.96 -4.89 -24.80
CA HIS A 391 12.55 -3.51 -24.56
C HIS A 391 11.04 -3.35 -24.72
N GLY A 392 10.47 -3.89 -25.82
CA GLY A 392 9.03 -3.85 -26.06
C GLY A 392 8.24 -4.54 -24.94
N THR A 393 8.70 -5.72 -24.49
CA THR A 393 8.08 -6.43 -23.35
C THR A 393 8.18 -5.64 -22.06
N SER A 394 9.30 -4.93 -21.83
CA SER A 394 9.46 -4.10 -20.63
C SER A 394 8.52 -2.90 -20.60
N VAL A 395 8.31 -2.22 -21.73
CA VAL A 395 7.34 -1.12 -21.83
C VAL A 395 5.92 -1.62 -21.59
N LEU A 396 5.56 -2.77 -22.19
CA LEU A 396 4.29 -3.44 -21.93
C LEU A 396 4.12 -3.78 -20.44
N ALA A 397 5.15 -4.37 -19.83
CA ALA A 397 5.12 -4.77 -18.44
C ALA A 397 4.96 -3.56 -17.51
N GLY A 398 5.70 -2.47 -17.76
CA GLY A 398 5.56 -1.22 -17.04
C GLY A 398 4.16 -0.63 -17.17
N TYR A 399 3.59 -0.63 -18.38
CA TYR A 399 2.23 -0.14 -18.62
C TYR A 399 1.18 -0.93 -17.84
N ILE A 400 1.23 -2.28 -17.90
CA ILE A 400 0.28 -3.13 -17.17
C ILE A 400 0.42 -2.94 -15.65
N LEU A 401 1.65 -2.87 -15.13
CA LEU A 401 1.89 -2.60 -13.69
C LEU A 401 1.28 -1.26 -13.27
N MET A 402 1.39 -0.22 -14.11
CA MET A 402 0.75 1.06 -13.84
C MET A 402 -0.77 0.99 -13.91
N LEU A 403 -1.36 0.20 -14.82
CA LEU A 403 -2.82 -0.02 -14.82
C LEU A 403 -3.29 -0.67 -13.52
N LEU A 404 -2.60 -1.71 -13.05
CA LEU A 404 -2.92 -2.38 -11.79
C LEU A 404 -2.83 -1.43 -10.57
N GLN A 405 -1.89 -0.47 -10.61
CA GLN A 405 -1.73 0.54 -9.55
C GLN A 405 -2.77 1.66 -9.64
N CYS A 406 -3.10 2.12 -10.85
CA CYS A 406 -4.08 3.18 -11.08
C CYS A 406 -5.52 2.72 -10.81
N PHE A 407 -5.84 1.45 -11.05
CA PHE A 407 -7.20 0.91 -10.94
C PHE A 407 -7.27 -0.31 -10.01
N PRO A 408 -7.07 -0.13 -8.69
CA PRO A 408 -7.03 -1.24 -7.74
C PRO A 408 -8.35 -2.02 -7.66
N THR A 409 -9.49 -1.37 -7.91
CA THR A 409 -10.83 -2.00 -7.84
C THR A 409 -11.08 -3.00 -8.97
N SER A 410 -10.49 -2.79 -10.14
CA SER A 410 -10.61 -3.65 -11.33
C SER A 410 -9.30 -4.43 -11.60
N ALA A 411 -8.37 -4.43 -10.65
CA ALA A 411 -7.08 -5.11 -10.81
C ALA A 411 -7.26 -6.63 -10.99
N ASP A 412 -8.21 -7.25 -10.27
CA ASP A 412 -8.48 -8.68 -10.41
C ASP A 412 -9.13 -9.03 -11.75
N ASP A 413 -9.99 -8.16 -12.30
CA ASP A 413 -10.54 -8.31 -13.64
C ASP A 413 -9.45 -8.16 -14.72
N THR A 414 -8.54 -7.19 -14.52
CA THR A 414 -7.38 -6.97 -15.40
C THR A 414 -6.47 -8.20 -15.41
N ARG A 415 -6.13 -8.75 -14.24
CA ARG A 415 -5.33 -9.98 -14.10
C ARG A 415 -6.05 -11.18 -14.71
N MET A 416 -7.36 -11.30 -14.53
CA MET A 416 -8.17 -12.36 -15.14
C MET A 416 -8.11 -12.29 -16.66
N ARG A 417 -8.26 -11.10 -17.25
CA ARG A 417 -8.16 -10.90 -18.70
C ARG A 417 -6.79 -11.31 -19.23
N LEU A 418 -5.71 -10.85 -18.58
CA LEU A 418 -4.34 -11.24 -18.94
C LEU A 418 -4.09 -12.76 -18.82
N PHE A 419 -4.77 -13.44 -17.90
CA PHE A 419 -4.72 -14.88 -17.73
C PHE A 419 -5.45 -15.64 -18.86
N LEU A 420 -6.61 -15.13 -19.30
CA LEU A 420 -7.40 -15.73 -20.39
C LEU A 420 -6.72 -15.55 -21.75
N GLU A 421 -6.06 -14.40 -21.97
CA GLU A 421 -5.44 -14.05 -23.24
C GLU A 421 -4.21 -14.89 -23.60
N GLU A 422 -4.02 -15.13 -24.90
CA GLU A 422 -2.89 -15.85 -25.46
C GLU A 422 -2.08 -14.94 -26.40
N ILE A 423 -0.75 -15.06 -26.32
CA ILE A 423 0.16 -14.33 -27.19
C ILE A 423 0.56 -15.25 -28.33
N PRO A 424 0.27 -14.91 -29.60
CA PRO A 424 0.78 -15.66 -30.74
C PRO A 424 2.30 -15.46 -30.82
N THR A 425 3.03 -16.56 -30.79
CA THR A 425 4.50 -16.60 -30.95
C THR A 425 4.86 -17.45 -32.17
N ALA A 426 6.11 -17.39 -32.63
CA ALA A 426 6.59 -18.23 -33.73
C ALA A 426 6.44 -19.75 -33.46
N SER A 427 6.35 -20.15 -32.20
CA SER A 427 6.13 -21.52 -31.74
C SER A 427 4.65 -21.90 -31.50
N GLY A 428 3.71 -21.00 -31.79
CA GLY A 428 2.27 -21.17 -31.54
C GLY A 428 1.71 -20.17 -30.54
N GLN A 429 0.42 -20.30 -30.19
CA GLN A 429 -0.21 -19.48 -29.16
C GLN A 429 0.21 -19.96 -27.77
N ILE A 430 0.76 -19.05 -26.95
CA ILE A 430 1.26 -19.33 -25.61
C ILE A 430 0.51 -18.44 -24.60
N PRO A 431 0.10 -18.97 -23.43
CA PRO A 431 -0.46 -18.14 -22.37
C PRO A 431 0.48 -17.00 -21.95
N THR A 432 -0.07 -15.81 -21.71
CA THR A 432 0.69 -14.59 -21.33
C THR A 432 1.69 -14.85 -20.18
N VAL A 433 1.28 -15.60 -19.16
CA VAL A 433 2.15 -15.91 -18.00
C VAL A 433 3.33 -16.79 -18.40
N LYS A 434 3.12 -17.80 -19.25
CA LYS A 434 4.21 -18.64 -19.77
C LYS A 434 5.17 -17.85 -20.64
N PHE A 435 4.65 -16.95 -21.48
CA PHE A 435 5.48 -16.06 -22.28
C PHE A 435 6.38 -15.18 -21.40
N LEU A 436 5.81 -14.53 -20.37
CA LEU A 436 6.56 -13.71 -19.41
C LEU A 436 7.61 -14.53 -18.65
N TRP A 437 7.30 -15.76 -18.27
CA TRP A 437 8.27 -16.67 -17.65
C TRP A 437 9.47 -16.97 -18.57
N GLN A 438 9.24 -17.27 -19.84
CA GLN A 438 10.32 -17.55 -20.80
C GLN A 438 11.26 -16.34 -20.97
N ILE A 439 10.72 -15.13 -20.97
CA ILE A 439 11.52 -13.90 -21.03
C ILE A 439 12.24 -13.67 -19.70
N MET A 440 11.56 -13.83 -18.57
CA MET A 440 12.16 -13.70 -17.23
C MET A 440 13.37 -14.61 -17.07
N LYS A 441 13.30 -15.88 -17.51
CA LYS A 441 14.42 -16.83 -17.47
C LYS A 441 15.65 -16.35 -18.24
N ARG A 442 15.45 -15.59 -19.32
CA ARG A 442 16.53 -15.04 -20.16
C ARG A 442 17.14 -13.76 -19.59
N THR A 443 16.48 -13.08 -18.64
CA THR A 443 17.02 -11.85 -18.04
C THR A 443 18.34 -12.10 -17.31
N SER A 444 19.20 -11.08 -17.30
CA SER A 444 20.45 -11.12 -16.55
C SER A 444 20.20 -11.10 -15.04
N VAL A 445 19.20 -10.33 -14.59
CA VAL A 445 18.82 -10.21 -13.18
C VAL A 445 18.44 -11.56 -12.59
N PHE A 446 17.56 -12.32 -13.25
CA PHE A 446 17.13 -13.63 -12.77
C PHE A 446 18.30 -14.64 -12.71
N ARG A 447 19.13 -14.72 -13.76
CA ARG A 447 20.26 -15.66 -13.81
C ARG A 447 21.30 -15.38 -12.73
N LYS A 448 21.63 -14.10 -12.49
CA LYS A 448 22.59 -13.69 -11.45
C LYS A 448 22.09 -14.00 -10.04
N LEU A 449 20.84 -13.66 -9.74
CA LEU A 449 20.25 -13.86 -8.41
C LEU A 449 19.94 -15.34 -8.11
N LYS A 450 19.60 -16.14 -9.14
CA LYS A 450 19.47 -17.60 -9.00
C LYS A 450 20.81 -18.27 -8.68
N SER A 451 21.89 -17.90 -9.38
CA SER A 451 23.22 -18.52 -9.22
C SER A 451 24.08 -17.92 -8.10
N GLU A 452 23.64 -16.82 -7.49
CA GLU A 452 24.44 -16.00 -6.55
C GLU A 452 25.83 -15.59 -7.09
N SER A 453 25.95 -15.45 -8.42
CA SER A 453 27.20 -15.04 -9.08
C SER A 453 27.61 -13.60 -8.75
N GLU A 454 26.65 -12.75 -8.40
CA GLU A 454 26.84 -11.40 -7.88
C GLU A 454 26.11 -11.28 -6.54
N ARG A 455 26.63 -10.47 -5.60
CA ARG A 455 25.99 -10.27 -4.29
C ARG A 455 24.59 -9.67 -4.49
N PRO A 456 23.51 -10.34 -4.05
CA PRO A 456 22.14 -9.85 -4.27
C PRO A 456 21.88 -8.41 -3.80
N SER A 457 22.52 -8.00 -2.69
CA SER A 457 22.41 -6.62 -2.18
C SER A 457 22.97 -5.56 -3.13
N ASP A 458 24.02 -5.85 -3.88
CA ASP A 458 24.60 -4.87 -4.80
C ASP A 458 23.67 -4.62 -5.98
N MET A 459 23.02 -5.66 -6.49
CA MET A 459 22.00 -5.56 -7.53
C MET A 459 20.76 -4.83 -7.04
N LEU A 460 20.27 -5.15 -5.83
CA LEU A 460 19.13 -4.45 -5.23
C LEU A 460 19.46 -2.98 -4.96
N ARG A 461 20.68 -2.67 -4.51
CA ARG A 461 21.15 -1.28 -4.38
C ARG A 461 21.12 -0.56 -5.72
N ARG A 462 21.54 -1.18 -6.83
CA ARG A 462 21.46 -0.56 -8.16
C ARG A 462 20.02 -0.31 -8.60
N TYR A 463 19.11 -1.26 -8.35
CA TYR A 463 17.68 -1.09 -8.62
C TYR A 463 17.10 0.15 -7.90
N PHE A 464 17.36 0.28 -6.60
CA PHE A 464 16.90 1.42 -5.80
C PHE A 464 17.66 2.73 -6.08
N ARG A 465 18.92 2.67 -6.53
CA ARG A 465 19.75 3.85 -6.88
C ARG A 465 19.49 4.42 -8.27
N GLY A 466 18.97 3.64 -9.21
CA GLY A 466 18.86 4.04 -10.63
C GLY A 466 18.11 5.37 -10.84
N SER A 467 18.56 6.14 -11.83
CA SER A 467 18.20 7.54 -12.06
C SER A 467 16.71 7.81 -12.18
N SER A 468 16.22 8.86 -11.51
CA SER A 468 14.84 9.39 -11.60
C SER A 468 14.48 10.00 -12.97
N GLN A 469 15.23 9.70 -14.03
CA GLN A 469 15.07 10.27 -15.36
C GLN A 469 14.71 9.16 -16.36
N LEU A 470 13.44 9.15 -16.80
CA LEU A 470 12.83 8.22 -17.79
C LEU A 470 13.49 8.19 -19.19
N LEU A 471 14.62 8.89 -19.38
CA LEU A 471 15.30 9.04 -20.67
C LEU A 471 16.41 8.02 -20.91
N SER A 472 16.96 7.41 -19.86
CA SER A 472 18.02 6.39 -19.96
C SER A 472 17.73 5.28 -18.96
N GLU A 473 16.69 4.50 -19.25
CA GLU A 473 16.39 3.31 -18.46
C GLU A 473 17.56 2.32 -18.57
N THR A 474 18.03 1.86 -17.42
CA THR A 474 19.04 0.79 -17.40
C THR A 474 18.40 -0.52 -17.84
N THR A 475 19.19 -1.41 -18.45
CA THR A 475 18.72 -2.76 -18.80
C THR A 475 18.19 -3.52 -17.58
N GLU A 476 18.80 -3.32 -16.39
CA GLU A 476 18.33 -3.92 -15.14
C GLU A 476 16.92 -3.43 -14.75
N GLU A 477 16.63 -2.13 -14.86
CA GLU A 477 15.28 -1.58 -14.59
C GLU A 477 14.22 -2.17 -15.52
N GLN A 478 14.59 -2.38 -16.79
CA GLN A 478 13.70 -3.00 -17.77
C GLN A 478 13.38 -4.45 -17.43
N GLU A 479 14.40 -5.22 -17.01
CA GLU A 479 14.25 -6.62 -16.59
C GLU A 479 13.40 -6.74 -15.31
N TRP A 480 13.55 -5.82 -14.35
CA TRP A 480 12.74 -5.82 -13.12
C TRP A 480 11.24 -5.61 -13.38
N ARG A 481 10.85 -4.78 -14.36
CA ARG A 481 9.43 -4.63 -14.74
C ARG A 481 8.82 -5.95 -15.20
N ILE A 482 9.57 -6.72 -15.98
CA ILE A 482 9.14 -8.03 -16.49
C ILE A 482 9.01 -9.02 -15.33
N ILE A 483 10.00 -9.07 -14.45
CA ILE A 483 9.99 -9.92 -13.24
C ILE A 483 8.77 -9.59 -12.37
N LEU A 484 8.52 -8.32 -12.10
CA LEU A 484 7.41 -7.87 -11.25
C LEU A 484 6.06 -8.23 -11.86
N LEU A 485 5.85 -7.98 -13.16
CA LEU A 485 4.60 -8.36 -13.82
C LEU A 485 4.38 -9.88 -13.81
N PHE A 486 5.43 -10.66 -14.09
CA PHE A 486 5.34 -12.11 -14.00
C PHE A 486 4.92 -12.56 -12.60
N LEU A 487 5.59 -12.05 -11.55
CA LEU A 487 5.29 -12.42 -10.17
C LEU A 487 3.85 -12.03 -9.76
N GLU A 488 3.38 -10.84 -10.14
CA GLU A 488 2.00 -10.41 -9.90
C GLU A 488 0.97 -11.37 -10.54
N LEU A 489 1.17 -11.76 -11.79
CA LEU A 489 0.29 -12.69 -12.49
C LEU A 489 0.41 -14.12 -11.96
N TYR A 490 1.61 -14.54 -11.58
CA TYR A 490 1.83 -15.87 -11.02
C TYR A 490 1.21 -15.99 -9.63
N ILE A 491 1.35 -14.99 -8.74
CA ILE A 491 0.64 -14.92 -7.45
C ILE A 491 -0.87 -15.02 -7.67
N PHE A 492 -1.41 -14.32 -8.67
CA PHE A 492 -2.83 -14.41 -9.02
C PHE A 492 -3.25 -15.82 -9.44
N ILE A 493 -2.45 -16.51 -10.27
CA ILE A 493 -2.72 -17.91 -10.64
C ILE A 493 -2.60 -18.84 -9.43
N LEU A 494 -1.59 -18.66 -8.56
CA LEU A 494 -1.45 -19.44 -7.34
C LEU A 494 -2.64 -19.23 -6.38
N ARG A 495 -3.31 -18.07 -6.43
CA ARG A 495 -4.51 -17.81 -5.64
C ARG A 495 -5.74 -18.55 -6.19
N LEU A 496 -5.84 -18.69 -7.52
CA LEU A 496 -6.99 -19.30 -8.19
C LEU A 496 -6.87 -20.81 -8.41
N SER A 497 -5.65 -21.34 -8.41
CA SER A 497 -5.38 -22.78 -8.55
C SER A 497 -5.55 -23.51 -7.22
N ASP A 498 -6.12 -24.71 -7.29
CA ASP A 498 -6.08 -25.69 -6.20
C ASP A 498 -4.78 -26.50 -6.28
N ASP A 499 -4.59 -27.39 -5.31
CA ASP A 499 -3.41 -28.25 -5.26
C ASP A 499 -3.37 -29.21 -6.46
N GLU A 500 -4.52 -29.77 -6.87
CA GLU A 500 -4.62 -30.66 -8.03
C GLU A 500 -4.15 -30.01 -9.35
N ASP A 501 -4.60 -28.79 -9.66
CA ASP A 501 -4.16 -28.10 -10.88
C ASP A 501 -2.67 -27.75 -10.86
N PHE A 502 -2.14 -27.42 -9.68
CA PHE A 502 -0.72 -27.13 -9.53
C PHE A 502 0.14 -28.38 -9.77
N PHE A 503 -0.16 -29.48 -9.09
CA PHE A 503 0.62 -30.71 -9.17
C PHE A 503 0.49 -31.41 -10.53
N THR A 504 -0.73 -31.52 -11.07
CA THR A 504 -0.95 -32.11 -12.39
C THR A 504 -0.32 -31.26 -13.51
N GLY A 505 -0.31 -29.94 -13.35
CA GLY A 505 0.37 -29.03 -14.27
C GLY A 505 1.88 -29.22 -14.28
N MET A 506 2.49 -29.45 -13.12
CA MET A 506 3.92 -29.73 -12.98
C MET A 506 4.35 -31.07 -13.61
N SER A 507 3.50 -32.10 -13.55
CA SER A 507 3.84 -33.47 -13.99
C SER A 507 3.58 -33.75 -15.49
N ASN A 508 2.60 -33.08 -16.10
CA ASN A 508 2.07 -33.48 -17.42
C ASN A 508 2.75 -32.87 -18.66
N GLN A 509 3.92 -32.21 -18.55
CA GLN A 509 4.62 -31.71 -19.76
C GLN A 509 5.21 -32.83 -20.64
N ALA A 510 5.21 -34.09 -20.19
CA ALA A 510 5.79 -35.23 -20.91
C ALA A 510 4.80 -36.20 -21.58
N ARG A 511 3.47 -36.01 -21.44
CA ARG A 511 2.46 -36.87 -22.08
C ARG A 511 1.45 -36.04 -22.87
N GLU A 512 1.82 -35.70 -24.10
CA GLU A 512 0.84 -35.33 -25.13
C GLU A 512 -0.09 -36.53 -25.38
N SER A 513 -1.33 -36.49 -24.88
CA SER A 513 -2.51 -37.09 -25.54
C SER A 513 -3.80 -36.90 -24.74
N ASN A 514 -4.76 -36.21 -25.37
CA ASN A 514 -6.20 -36.52 -25.36
C ASN A 514 -7.10 -36.13 -24.17
N SER A 515 -6.75 -35.16 -23.32
CA SER A 515 -7.76 -34.47 -22.49
C SER A 515 -7.63 -32.96 -22.60
N SER A 516 -8.76 -32.24 -22.65
CA SER A 516 -8.83 -30.78 -22.66
C SER A 516 -8.15 -30.23 -21.41
N THR A 517 -6.87 -29.84 -21.53
CA THR A 517 -6.12 -29.30 -20.39
C THR A 517 -6.77 -27.99 -19.93
N SER A 518 -7.17 -27.93 -18.65
CA SER A 518 -7.67 -26.70 -18.04
C SER A 518 -6.66 -25.56 -18.21
N ARG A 519 -7.14 -24.34 -18.45
CA ARG A 519 -6.31 -23.14 -18.62
C ARG A 519 -5.32 -22.91 -17.46
N LEU A 520 -5.73 -23.25 -16.24
CA LEU A 520 -4.86 -23.17 -15.06
C LEU A 520 -3.65 -24.10 -15.19
N ARG A 521 -3.87 -25.34 -15.67
CA ARG A 521 -2.81 -26.32 -15.90
C ARG A 521 -1.89 -25.90 -17.03
N SER A 522 -2.43 -25.28 -18.08
CA SER A 522 -1.60 -24.76 -19.18
C SER A 522 -0.75 -23.57 -18.76
N CYS A 523 -1.05 -22.87 -17.66
CA CYS A 523 -0.23 -21.78 -17.10
C CYS A 523 0.74 -22.23 -16.00
N SER A 524 0.76 -23.51 -15.63
CA SER A 524 1.67 -24.06 -14.62
C SER A 524 3.13 -24.08 -15.11
N LEU A 525 4.05 -24.02 -14.14
CA LEU A 525 5.49 -24.17 -14.36
C LEU A 525 5.91 -25.63 -14.16
N SER A 526 7.01 -26.06 -14.79
CA SER A 526 7.59 -27.39 -14.55
C SER A 526 8.26 -27.47 -13.17
N LEU A 527 8.55 -28.68 -12.67
CA LEU A 527 9.27 -28.85 -11.40
C LEU A 527 10.62 -28.12 -11.38
N GLU A 528 11.41 -28.25 -12.45
CA GLU A 528 12.70 -27.55 -12.59
C GLU A 528 12.54 -26.02 -12.59
N ASP A 529 11.47 -25.52 -13.20
CA ASP A 529 11.17 -24.09 -13.26
C ASP A 529 10.69 -23.55 -11.90
N VAL A 530 9.89 -24.31 -11.14
CA VAL A 530 9.48 -23.97 -9.77
C VAL A 530 10.68 -23.99 -8.83
N GLU A 531 11.57 -24.97 -8.95
CA GLU A 531 12.83 -25.02 -8.20
C GLU A 531 13.70 -23.79 -8.51
N ALA A 532 13.86 -23.45 -9.80
CA ALA A 532 14.60 -22.26 -10.22
C ALA A 532 13.99 -20.95 -9.67
N LEU A 533 12.66 -20.83 -9.69
CA LEU A 533 11.94 -19.66 -9.18
C LEU A 533 12.09 -19.55 -7.65
N THR A 534 11.94 -20.65 -6.91
CA THR A 534 12.06 -20.65 -5.45
C THR A 534 13.47 -20.29 -4.99
N ILE A 535 14.52 -20.76 -5.68
CA ILE A 535 15.91 -20.35 -5.39
C ILE A 535 16.08 -18.84 -5.61
N PHE A 536 15.62 -18.31 -6.74
CA PHE A 536 15.65 -16.87 -7.03
C PHE A 536 14.92 -16.05 -5.96
N LEU A 537 13.69 -16.44 -5.61
CA LEU A 537 12.88 -15.78 -4.60
C LEU A 537 13.54 -15.83 -3.22
N LYS A 538 14.06 -17.00 -2.82
CA LYS A 538 14.72 -17.22 -1.54
C LYS A 538 15.96 -16.34 -1.38
N ASN A 539 16.84 -16.29 -2.39
CA ASN A 539 18.06 -15.48 -2.36
C ASN A 539 17.75 -13.98 -2.34
N THR A 540 16.79 -13.55 -3.15
CA THR A 540 16.41 -12.13 -3.26
C THR A 540 15.68 -11.64 -2.01
N ALA A 541 14.70 -12.40 -1.53
CA ALA A 541 13.92 -12.03 -0.34
C ALA A 541 14.79 -12.08 0.92
N PHE A 542 15.70 -13.05 1.05
CA PHE A 542 16.67 -13.07 2.14
C PHE A 542 17.53 -11.80 2.16
N ALA A 543 18.05 -11.36 1.01
CA ALA A 543 18.84 -10.12 0.95
C ALA A 543 18.01 -8.87 1.27
N LEU A 544 16.75 -8.81 0.86
CA LEU A 544 15.85 -7.67 1.14
C LEU A 544 15.51 -7.50 2.63
N HIS A 545 15.39 -8.61 3.35
CA HIS A 545 15.03 -8.63 4.78
C HIS A 545 16.28 -8.61 5.66
N TYR A 546 17.28 -9.44 5.38
CA TYR A 546 18.53 -9.52 6.16
C TYR A 546 19.42 -8.27 6.00
N GLN A 547 19.48 -7.67 4.80
CA GLN A 547 20.31 -6.50 4.52
C GLN A 547 19.49 -5.22 4.33
N ALA A 548 18.29 -5.18 4.92
CA ALA A 548 17.38 -4.03 4.95
C ALA A 548 18.09 -2.69 5.25
N ASN A 549 19.04 -2.72 6.17
CA ASN A 549 19.77 -1.55 6.67
C ASN A 549 20.69 -0.93 5.60
N GLU A 550 21.36 -1.74 4.79
CA GLU A 550 22.24 -1.24 3.72
C GLU A 550 21.44 -0.64 2.56
N LEU A 551 20.25 -1.19 2.31
CA LEU A 551 19.35 -0.76 1.24
C LEU A 551 18.64 0.54 1.61
N SER A 552 18.09 0.66 2.83
CA SER A 552 17.36 1.85 3.29
C SER A 552 18.24 3.10 3.44
N LYS A 553 19.50 2.95 3.90
CA LYS A 553 20.48 4.05 3.97
C LYS A 553 20.77 4.64 2.59
N SER A 554 20.75 3.81 1.54
CA SER A 554 20.97 4.26 0.17
C SER A 554 19.81 5.07 -0.40
N GLN A 555 18.56 4.73 -0.04
CA GLN A 555 17.35 5.45 -0.46
C GLN A 555 17.24 6.83 0.20
N LYS A 556 17.49 6.93 1.52
CA LYS A 556 17.44 8.21 2.28
C LYS A 556 18.59 9.18 1.93
N ALA A 557 19.78 8.65 1.59
CA ALA A 557 20.87 9.48 1.10
C ALA A 557 20.50 10.22 -0.21
N ILE A 558 19.64 9.62 -1.04
CA ILE A 558 19.17 10.22 -2.29
C ILE A 558 18.11 11.29 -2.04
N GLU A 559 17.14 11.04 -1.16
CA GLU A 559 16.12 12.04 -0.79
C GLU A 559 16.74 13.29 -0.16
N SER A 560 17.77 13.11 0.66
CA SER A 560 18.53 14.21 1.25
C SER A 560 19.45 14.92 0.23
N PHE A 561 20.09 14.19 -0.69
CA PHE A 561 20.86 14.80 -1.78
C PHE A 561 19.98 15.58 -2.76
N ALA A 562 18.79 15.06 -3.09
CA ALA A 562 17.80 15.71 -3.97
C ALA A 562 17.26 17.00 -3.33
N LYS A 563 16.97 16.99 -2.02
CA LYS A 563 16.64 18.20 -1.26
C LYS A 563 17.80 19.21 -1.23
N SER A 564 19.02 18.76 -0.95
CA SER A 564 20.19 19.67 -0.86
C SER A 564 20.59 20.30 -2.20
N ARG A 565 20.37 19.60 -3.33
CA ARG A 565 20.59 20.14 -4.68
C ARG A 565 19.55 21.17 -5.08
N LEU A 566 18.32 21.06 -4.57
CA LEU A 566 17.27 22.05 -4.80
C LEU A 566 17.48 23.32 -3.97
N ASP A 567 17.93 23.16 -2.72
CA ASP A 567 18.25 24.27 -1.81
C ASP A 567 19.52 25.05 -2.21
N SER A 568 20.42 24.43 -2.98
CA SER A 568 21.64 25.10 -3.47
C SER A 568 21.43 25.85 -4.81
N TYR A 569 20.35 25.59 -5.54
CA TYR A 569 20.00 26.30 -6.77
C TYR A 569 19.08 27.52 -6.55
N LEU A 570 18.36 27.57 -5.42
CA LEU A 570 17.52 28.70 -5.04
C LEU A 570 18.20 29.49 -3.93
N GLY A 571 19.01 30.47 -4.34
CA GLY A 571 19.78 31.34 -3.44
C GLY A 571 18.97 31.82 -2.23
N ALA A 572 19.54 31.60 -1.05
CA ALA A 572 19.01 32.08 0.20
C ALA A 572 18.94 33.61 0.22
N ASP A 573 17.73 34.16 0.32
CA ASP A 573 17.48 35.45 0.96
C ASP A 573 16.12 35.39 1.70
N GLY A 574 16.15 35.80 2.97
CA GLY A 574 15.14 35.46 3.96
C GLY A 574 13.79 36.19 3.83
N SER A 575 12.70 35.44 4.09
CA SER A 575 11.47 35.93 4.72
C SER A 575 10.55 34.74 5.03
N PHE A 576 10.33 34.45 6.32
CA PHE A 576 9.49 33.35 6.78
C PHE A 576 7.99 33.64 6.62
N GLY A 577 7.28 32.74 5.93
CA GLY A 577 5.82 32.60 5.99
C GLY A 577 5.47 31.10 6.09
N ASN A 578 4.84 30.70 7.20
CA ASN A 578 4.43 29.32 7.48
C ASN A 578 3.36 28.84 6.47
N ALA A 579 3.60 27.71 5.81
CA ALA A 579 2.55 26.88 5.21
C ALA A 579 2.43 25.57 6.02
N PRO A 580 1.21 25.01 6.18
CA PRO A 580 0.99 23.82 6.98
C PRO A 580 1.58 22.59 6.27
N THR A 581 2.30 21.78 7.02
CA THR A 581 2.87 20.50 6.60
C THR A 581 1.77 19.46 6.40
N THR A 582 1.39 19.20 5.15
CA THR A 582 0.69 17.99 4.72
C THR A 582 1.69 16.82 4.64
N PRO A 583 1.35 15.61 5.13
CA PRO A 583 2.17 14.43 4.94
C PRO A 583 1.97 13.93 3.50
N GLY A 584 2.93 14.24 2.64
CA GLY A 584 2.86 13.87 1.22
C GLY A 584 3.96 14.54 0.44
N SER A 585 5.22 14.18 0.69
CA SER A 585 6.24 14.43 -0.31
C SER A 585 5.93 13.52 -1.50
N THR A 586 5.40 14.11 -2.56
CA THR A 586 5.24 13.52 -3.88
C THR A 586 6.58 12.95 -4.33
N SER A 587 6.80 11.66 -4.09
CA SER A 587 7.79 10.86 -4.79
C SER A 587 7.48 10.99 -6.28
N LEU A 588 8.45 11.45 -7.09
CA LEU A 588 8.32 11.42 -8.54
C LEU A 588 8.02 9.98 -8.94
N ALA A 589 6.83 9.76 -9.49
CA ALA A 589 6.34 8.43 -9.79
C ALA A 589 7.28 7.70 -10.76
N SER A 590 8.01 6.75 -10.19
CA SER A 590 8.80 5.77 -10.92
C SER A 590 7.94 4.52 -11.08
N THR A 591 8.11 3.79 -12.18
CA THR A 591 7.60 2.42 -12.31
C THR A 591 8.27 1.45 -11.33
N LYS A 592 9.24 1.93 -10.54
CA LYS A 592 9.87 1.18 -9.47
C LYS A 592 8.88 1.02 -8.33
N VAL A 593 8.79 -0.21 -7.86
CA VAL A 593 8.06 -0.51 -6.65
C VAL A 593 8.94 -0.09 -5.47
N ASP A 594 8.34 0.52 -4.46
CA ASP A 594 9.06 0.85 -3.23
C ASP A 594 9.58 -0.42 -2.55
N LEU A 595 10.55 -0.27 -1.64
CA LEU A 595 11.18 -1.38 -0.94
C LEU A 595 10.14 -2.34 -0.32
N ASP A 596 9.11 -1.79 0.31
CA ASP A 596 8.07 -2.56 0.97
C ASP A 596 7.14 -3.28 -0.02
N GLY A 597 6.86 -2.67 -1.17
CA GLY A 597 6.08 -3.33 -2.22
C GLY A 597 6.85 -4.49 -2.87
N LEU A 598 8.17 -4.33 -3.10
CA LEU A 598 9.01 -5.41 -3.63
C LEU A 598 9.10 -6.57 -2.64
N ARG A 599 9.28 -6.25 -1.33
CA ARG A 599 9.21 -7.25 -0.25
C ARG A 599 7.88 -7.99 -0.25
N ALA A 600 6.77 -7.26 -0.32
CA ALA A 600 5.44 -7.86 -0.30
C ALA A 600 5.22 -8.85 -1.45
N ILE A 601 5.57 -8.48 -2.69
CA ILE A 601 5.40 -9.35 -3.87
C ILE A 601 6.25 -10.62 -3.73
N LEU A 602 7.56 -10.47 -3.46
CA LEU A 602 8.49 -11.59 -3.38
C LEU A 602 8.15 -12.52 -2.21
N THR A 603 7.88 -11.97 -1.03
CA THR A 603 7.50 -12.76 0.15
C THR A 603 6.15 -13.44 -0.03
N THR A 604 5.18 -12.82 -0.70
CA THR A 604 3.88 -13.45 -0.98
C THR A 604 4.03 -14.65 -1.91
N ALA A 605 4.74 -14.49 -3.03
CA ALA A 605 5.01 -15.60 -3.95
C ALA A 605 5.73 -16.77 -3.24
N LEU A 606 6.75 -16.44 -2.43
CA LEU A 606 7.52 -17.43 -1.68
C LEU A 606 6.67 -18.16 -0.64
N LYS A 607 5.84 -17.45 0.13
CA LYS A 607 4.93 -18.04 1.13
C LYS A 607 3.88 -18.94 0.49
N MET A 608 3.29 -18.55 -0.65
CA MET A 608 2.30 -19.37 -1.35
C MET A 608 2.88 -20.69 -1.89
N LEU A 609 4.12 -20.64 -2.42
CA LEU A 609 4.82 -21.84 -2.87
C LEU A 609 5.21 -22.74 -1.69
N TYR A 610 5.72 -22.18 -0.61
CA TYR A 610 6.04 -22.93 0.61
C TYR A 610 4.80 -23.57 1.23
N GLN A 611 3.67 -22.85 1.29
CA GLN A 611 2.41 -23.41 1.80
C GLN A 611 1.97 -24.65 1.03
N ARG A 612 2.15 -24.68 -0.30
CA ARG A 612 1.85 -25.86 -1.13
C ARG A 612 2.81 -27.02 -0.82
N ASP A 613 4.10 -26.74 -0.77
CA ASP A 613 5.11 -27.76 -0.45
C ASP A 613 4.89 -28.35 0.96
N SER A 614 4.48 -27.50 1.92
CA SER A 614 4.17 -27.94 3.29
C SER A 614 2.97 -28.88 3.37
N ARG A 615 1.99 -28.78 2.45
CA ARG A 615 0.85 -29.71 2.36
C ARG A 615 1.23 -31.00 1.65
N MET A 616 1.96 -30.87 0.55
CA MET A 616 2.39 -32.00 -0.30
C MET A 616 3.81 -31.72 -0.76
N HIS A 617 4.81 -32.40 -0.19
CA HIS A 617 6.21 -32.13 -0.46
C HIS A 617 6.56 -32.52 -1.91
N PHE A 618 7.09 -31.56 -2.67
CA PHE A 618 7.56 -31.74 -4.04
C PHE A 618 9.00 -31.26 -4.25
N LEU A 619 9.55 -30.52 -3.29
CA LEU A 619 10.97 -30.14 -3.25
C LEU A 619 11.74 -31.00 -2.23
N PRO A 620 13.07 -31.10 -2.35
CA PRO A 620 13.89 -31.81 -1.37
C PRO A 620 13.72 -31.25 0.06
N PRO A 621 13.85 -32.07 1.13
CA PRO A 621 13.53 -31.67 2.50
C PRO A 621 14.36 -30.47 3.01
N ASN A 622 15.59 -30.30 2.52
CA ASN A 622 16.48 -29.20 2.92
C ASN A 622 16.44 -28.00 1.95
N HIS A 623 15.57 -28.02 0.93
CA HIS A 623 15.53 -26.99 -0.12
C HIS A 623 15.24 -25.59 0.43
N TRP A 624 14.33 -25.49 1.41
CA TRP A 624 13.92 -24.21 1.99
C TRP A 624 14.90 -23.68 3.02
N LEU A 625 15.65 -24.58 3.69
CA LEU A 625 16.57 -24.23 4.76
C LEU A 625 17.76 -23.41 4.22
N MET A 626 18.21 -22.44 5.02
CA MET A 626 19.40 -21.60 4.74
C MET A 626 20.46 -21.78 5.83
N THR A 627 20.65 -23.02 6.30
CA THR A 627 21.56 -23.35 7.41
C THR A 627 22.96 -22.78 7.24
N GLY A 628 23.58 -22.93 6.06
CA GLY A 628 24.94 -22.41 5.82
C GLY A 628 25.10 -20.88 5.95
N LYS A 629 24.03 -20.09 5.76
CA LYS A 629 24.04 -18.64 5.97
C LYS A 629 23.71 -18.24 7.42
N LEU A 630 23.02 -19.10 8.14
CA LEU A 630 22.51 -18.85 9.49
C LEU A 630 23.42 -19.42 10.58
N GLU A 631 24.15 -20.51 10.34
CA GLU A 631 25.06 -21.17 11.29
C GLU A 631 26.38 -20.40 11.52
N GLN A 632 26.73 -19.46 10.64
CA GLN A 632 27.94 -18.63 10.80
C GLN A 632 27.85 -17.69 12.02
N GLU A 633 26.64 -17.47 12.54
CA GLU A 633 26.36 -16.72 13.76
C GLU A 633 25.50 -17.61 14.68
N ASP A 634 25.62 -17.50 16.01
CA ASP A 634 24.70 -18.19 16.92
C ASP A 634 23.30 -17.54 16.82
N PHE A 635 22.56 -17.90 15.77
CA PHE A 635 21.38 -17.20 15.28
C PHE A 635 20.28 -17.10 16.35
N VAL A 636 20.06 -18.18 17.10
CA VAL A 636 19.06 -18.21 18.18
C VAL A 636 19.43 -17.17 19.24
N SER A 637 20.69 -17.16 19.72
CA SER A 637 21.15 -16.18 20.70
C SER A 637 21.05 -14.73 20.19
N ALA A 638 21.34 -14.51 18.90
CA ALA A 638 21.30 -13.19 18.29
C ALA A 638 19.86 -12.66 18.16
N VAL A 639 18.90 -13.51 17.77
CA VAL A 639 17.47 -13.19 17.74
C VAL A 639 16.94 -12.86 19.12
N ILE A 640 17.31 -13.64 20.13
CA ILE A 640 16.93 -13.39 21.53
C ILE A 640 17.45 -12.02 21.98
N ALA A 641 18.70 -11.69 21.64
CA ALA A 641 19.29 -10.40 21.96
C ALA A 641 18.62 -9.24 21.19
N GLU A 642 18.17 -9.44 19.95
CA GLU A 642 17.36 -8.47 19.21
C GLU A 642 16.00 -8.21 19.89
N GLU A 643 15.27 -9.26 20.27
CA GLU A 643 13.98 -9.13 20.98
C GLU A 643 14.14 -8.46 22.35
N GLN A 644 15.20 -8.79 23.10
CA GLN A 644 15.49 -8.13 24.38
C GLN A 644 15.76 -6.64 24.21
N ARG A 645 16.46 -6.24 23.15
CA ARG A 645 16.69 -4.82 22.85
C ARG A 645 15.38 -4.13 22.47
N GLN A 646 14.56 -4.76 21.63
CA GLN A 646 13.25 -4.23 21.25
C GLN A 646 12.35 -4.03 22.48
N ASN A 647 12.28 -5.01 23.38
CA ASN A 647 11.49 -4.90 24.62
C ASN A 647 11.98 -3.76 25.54
N LYS A 648 13.29 -3.52 25.61
CA LYS A 648 13.84 -2.39 26.38
C LYS A 648 13.43 -1.04 25.79
N GLU A 649 13.49 -0.90 24.46
CA GLU A 649 13.05 0.33 23.78
C GLU A 649 11.53 0.55 23.83
N GLU A 650 10.74 -0.52 23.98
CA GLU A 650 9.30 -0.44 24.25
C GLU A 650 9.02 -0.02 25.70
N ALA A 651 9.78 -0.53 26.67
CA ALA A 651 9.63 -0.16 28.10
C ALA A 651 10.07 1.28 28.39
N GLU A 652 11.15 1.76 27.76
CA GLU A 652 11.59 3.17 27.87
C GLU A 652 10.52 4.13 27.30
N GLU A 653 9.72 3.72 26.31
CA GLU A 653 8.62 4.53 25.78
C GLU A 653 7.46 4.67 26.79
N SER A 654 7.09 3.60 27.51
CA SER A 654 5.99 3.69 28.47
C SER A 654 6.30 4.62 29.65
N ASP A 655 7.57 4.71 30.04
CA ASP A 655 8.01 5.62 31.10
C ASP A 655 8.05 7.08 30.61
N ASP A 656 8.53 7.32 29.37
CA ASP A 656 8.55 8.66 28.75
C ASP A 656 7.13 9.20 28.44
N GLU A 657 6.17 8.35 28.08
CA GLU A 657 4.76 8.77 27.87
C GLU A 657 4.08 9.13 29.21
N ALA A 658 4.36 8.40 30.29
CA ALA A 658 3.82 8.68 31.62
C ALA A 658 4.31 10.02 32.19
N ASP A 659 5.57 10.41 31.93
CA ASP A 659 6.11 11.72 32.31
C ASP A 659 5.54 12.88 31.44
N SER A 660 5.03 12.58 30.24
CA SER A 660 4.44 13.59 29.35
C SER A 660 2.97 13.92 29.65
N ASP A 661 2.24 12.99 30.28
CA ASP A 661 0.83 13.17 30.66
C ASP A 661 0.66 13.95 31.99
N MET A 662 1.74 14.22 32.72
CA MET A 662 1.68 14.96 34.00
C MET A 662 1.57 16.50 33.84
N ASP A 663 1.49 17.02 32.61
CA ASP A 663 1.38 18.46 32.34
C ASP A 663 0.15 18.88 31.51
N SER A 664 -0.87 18.02 31.35
CA SER A 664 -2.13 18.41 30.67
C SER A 664 -3.20 18.92 31.64
N TYR A 665 -2.96 20.06 32.28
CA TYR A 665 -4.08 20.83 32.84
C TYR A 665 -4.72 21.68 31.75
N ASP A 666 -6.01 21.40 31.57
CA ASP A 666 -7.03 22.06 30.77
C ASP A 666 -6.82 23.58 30.58
N ALA A 667 -6.74 24.01 29.32
CA ALA A 667 -6.67 25.42 28.94
C ALA A 667 -7.75 25.75 27.90
N ASP A 668 -9.00 25.46 28.23
CA ASP A 668 -10.13 26.15 27.63
C ASP A 668 -10.31 27.53 28.31
N SER A 669 -9.59 28.53 27.81
CA SER A 669 -9.79 29.93 28.23
C SER A 669 -9.42 30.89 27.09
N GLY A 670 -10.41 31.70 26.71
CA GLY A 670 -10.40 32.57 25.55
C GLY A 670 -9.20 33.54 25.45
N PHE A 671 -8.69 33.60 24.22
CA PHE A 671 -7.97 34.70 23.58
C PHE A 671 -7.76 36.00 24.41
N TYR A 672 -6.53 36.21 24.88
CA TYR A 672 -5.89 37.53 24.90
C TYR A 672 -4.43 37.44 24.45
N SER A 673 -4.13 38.13 23.34
CA SER A 673 -2.79 38.29 22.77
C SER A 673 -1.93 39.18 23.68
N THR A 674 -0.99 38.59 24.42
CA THR A 674 0.13 39.31 25.06
C THR A 674 1.47 38.67 24.66
N ILE A 675 2.55 39.46 24.70
CA ILE A 675 3.93 39.09 24.35
C ILE A 675 4.45 37.85 25.10
N ALA A 676 3.86 37.49 26.24
CA ALA A 676 4.17 36.25 26.98
C ALA A 676 3.61 34.98 26.29
N GLY A 677 2.45 35.07 25.64
CA GLY A 677 1.83 33.94 24.92
C GLY A 677 2.61 33.48 23.69
N GLN A 678 3.38 34.38 23.05
CA GLN A 678 4.29 34.04 21.95
C GLN A 678 5.51 33.20 22.40
N ARG A 679 5.90 33.27 23.69
CA ARG A 679 7.00 32.46 24.23
C ARG A 679 6.54 31.03 24.54
N LEU A 680 5.36 30.88 25.14
CA LEU A 680 4.72 29.57 25.37
C LEU A 680 4.43 28.84 24.06
N SER A 681 3.92 29.51 23.02
CA SER A 681 3.68 28.89 21.70
C SER A 681 4.96 28.43 21.00
N ARG A 682 6.11 29.08 21.26
CA ARG A 682 7.42 28.68 20.72
C ARG A 682 7.95 27.44 21.44
N GLN A 683 7.73 27.33 22.75
CA GLN A 683 8.16 26.19 23.56
C GLN A 683 7.37 24.93 23.21
N VAL A 684 6.04 25.02 23.12
CA VAL A 684 5.17 23.91 22.66
C VAL A 684 5.52 23.46 21.24
N ARG A 685 5.85 24.38 20.33
CA ARG A 685 6.30 24.05 18.96
C ARG A 685 7.67 23.37 18.95
N LEU A 686 8.59 23.78 19.83
CA LEU A 686 9.92 23.17 19.98
C LEU A 686 9.82 21.77 20.61
N GLU A 687 8.93 21.58 21.58
CA GLU A 687 8.64 20.27 22.17
C GLU A 687 8.00 19.32 21.15
N ARG A 688 7.03 19.79 20.36
CA ARG A 688 6.44 18.98 19.28
C ARG A 688 7.47 18.58 18.22
N LEU A 689 8.40 19.48 17.88
CA LEU A 689 9.50 19.17 16.94
C LEU A 689 10.53 18.20 17.55
N LYS A 690 10.86 18.35 18.84
CA LYS A 690 11.72 17.40 19.56
C LYS A 690 11.05 16.04 19.65
N ALA A 691 9.76 15.97 20.00
CA ALA A 691 8.98 14.73 20.04
C ALA A 691 8.91 14.07 18.65
N GLN A 692 8.71 14.84 17.58
CA GLN A 692 8.76 14.32 16.20
C GLN A 692 10.16 13.83 15.82
N GLN A 693 11.23 14.52 16.22
CA GLN A 693 12.60 14.08 15.97
C GLN A 693 12.97 12.84 16.78
N MET A 694 12.55 12.75 18.04
CA MET A 694 12.73 11.58 18.89
C MET A 694 11.95 10.39 18.34
N ARG A 695 10.68 10.57 17.94
CA ARG A 695 9.89 9.53 17.25
C ARG A 695 10.54 9.09 15.95
N ALA A 696 11.01 10.00 15.11
CA ALA A 696 11.70 9.66 13.86
C ALA A 696 13.08 9.01 14.10
N GLN A 697 13.81 9.38 15.16
CA GLN A 697 15.05 8.72 15.58
C GLN A 697 14.78 7.35 16.21
N ARG A 698 13.66 7.17 16.88
CA ARG A 698 13.19 5.91 17.46
C ARG A 698 12.70 4.94 16.38
N GLU A 699 11.86 5.38 15.45
CA GLU A 699 11.50 4.62 14.25
C GLU A 699 12.75 4.22 13.46
N ARG A 700 13.76 5.09 13.41
CA ARG A 700 15.08 4.74 12.84
C ARG A 700 15.79 3.67 13.67
N ARG A 701 15.88 3.79 14.99
CA ARG A 701 16.49 2.78 15.87
C ARG A 701 15.77 1.43 15.76
N LEU A 702 14.45 1.39 15.89
CA LEU A 702 13.64 0.18 15.71
C LEU A 702 13.82 -0.43 14.31
N ALA A 703 13.86 0.38 13.25
CA ALA A 703 14.17 -0.08 11.90
C ALA A 703 15.65 -0.50 11.70
N GLU A 704 16.56 -0.03 12.56
CA GLU A 704 17.99 -0.38 12.56
C GLU A 704 18.28 -1.71 13.30
N MET A 705 17.36 -2.21 14.15
CA MET A 705 17.68 -3.15 15.24
C MET A 705 17.38 -4.65 15.00
N GLY A 706 16.80 -5.10 13.87
CA GLY A 706 16.25 -6.48 13.79
C GLY A 706 16.32 -7.27 12.48
N PRO A 707 17.41 -7.28 11.69
CA PRO A 707 17.44 -8.03 10.42
C PRO A 707 17.16 -9.53 10.58
N LYS A 708 17.45 -10.13 11.75
CA LYS A 708 17.16 -11.54 12.02
C LYS A 708 15.70 -11.76 12.42
N LEU A 709 15.13 -10.85 13.21
CA LEU A 709 13.69 -10.83 13.51
C LEU A 709 12.84 -10.66 12.24
N GLU A 710 13.28 -9.83 11.29
CA GLU A 710 12.61 -9.65 9.99
C GLU A 710 12.58 -10.96 9.18
N ILE A 711 13.66 -11.74 9.20
CA ILE A 711 13.68 -13.08 8.56
C ILE A 711 12.68 -14.02 9.23
N LEU A 712 12.59 -14.03 10.57
CA LEU A 712 11.61 -14.87 11.28
C LEU A 712 10.16 -14.46 11.01
N LYS A 713 9.90 -13.17 10.79
CA LYS A 713 8.57 -12.65 10.48
C LYS A 713 8.13 -12.93 9.05
N HIS A 714 9.05 -12.78 8.09
CA HIS A 714 8.72 -12.82 6.66
C HIS A 714 9.09 -14.14 5.97
N MET A 715 10.09 -14.87 6.46
CA MET A 715 10.62 -16.09 5.86
C MET A 715 10.98 -17.17 6.91
N PRO A 716 10.12 -17.49 7.89
CA PRO A 716 10.49 -18.37 9.00
C PRO A 716 10.93 -19.78 8.57
N PHE A 717 10.38 -20.29 7.47
CA PHE A 717 10.68 -21.63 6.93
C PHE A 717 12.13 -21.83 6.47
N VAL A 718 12.95 -20.77 6.41
CA VAL A 718 14.39 -20.90 6.15
C VAL A 718 15.19 -21.31 7.39
N VAL A 719 14.60 -21.17 8.58
CA VAL A 719 15.13 -21.57 9.88
C VAL A 719 14.53 -22.94 10.25
N PRO A 720 15.26 -23.91 10.83
CA PRO A 720 14.67 -25.18 11.27
C PRO A 720 13.53 -25.02 12.28
N PHE A 721 12.54 -25.92 12.25
CA PHE A 721 11.36 -25.87 13.11
C PHE A 721 11.73 -25.90 14.60
N GLU A 722 12.66 -26.75 14.99
CA GLU A 722 13.13 -26.94 16.36
C GLU A 722 13.72 -25.65 16.92
N ASN A 723 14.54 -24.96 16.11
CA ASN A 723 15.12 -23.66 16.48
C ASN A 723 14.03 -22.60 16.69
N ARG A 724 12.97 -22.59 15.88
CA ARG A 724 11.85 -21.66 16.04
C ARG A 724 11.03 -21.95 17.30
N VAL A 725 10.82 -23.23 17.65
CA VAL A 725 10.19 -23.63 18.92
C VAL A 725 11.03 -23.19 20.12
N MET A 726 12.37 -23.34 20.05
CA MET A 726 13.27 -22.85 21.09
C MET A 726 13.19 -21.32 21.23
N ILE A 727 13.21 -20.57 20.14
CA ILE A 727 13.05 -19.11 20.13
C ILE A 727 11.71 -18.72 20.77
N PHE A 728 10.61 -19.37 20.40
CA PHE A 728 9.28 -19.13 20.97
C PHE A 728 9.27 -19.33 22.50
N ARG A 729 9.85 -20.43 22.99
CA ARG A 729 9.95 -20.71 24.44
C ARG A 729 10.83 -19.69 25.15
N GLN A 730 11.92 -19.24 24.53
CA GLN A 730 12.77 -18.22 25.11
C GLN A 730 12.07 -16.86 25.19
N PHE A 731 11.30 -16.46 24.16
CA PHE A 731 10.52 -15.22 24.18
C PHE A 731 9.51 -15.20 25.33
N ILE A 732 8.83 -16.32 25.59
CA ILE A 732 7.97 -16.47 26.77
C ILE A 732 8.77 -16.31 28.07
N GLN A 733 9.96 -16.90 28.17
CA GLN A 733 10.81 -16.75 29.37
C GLN A 733 11.25 -15.30 29.59
N LEU A 734 11.54 -14.55 28.53
CA LEU A 734 11.86 -13.14 28.61
C LEU A 734 10.67 -12.31 29.10
N ASP A 735 9.46 -12.56 28.58
CA ASP A 735 8.23 -11.88 29.03
C ASP A 735 7.94 -12.20 30.51
N ARG A 736 8.16 -13.45 30.95
CA ARG A 736 8.07 -13.83 32.38
C ARG A 736 9.07 -13.09 33.25
N ALA A 737 10.34 -13.04 32.82
CA ALA A 737 11.39 -12.38 33.57
C ALA A 737 11.14 -10.88 33.71
N HIS A 738 10.65 -10.24 32.64
CA HIS A 738 10.29 -8.81 32.65
C HIS A 738 9.14 -8.50 33.62
N ARG A 739 8.13 -9.38 33.69
CA ARG A 739 6.99 -9.24 34.62
C ARG A 739 7.33 -9.55 36.08
N GLY A 740 8.31 -10.44 36.32
CA GLY A 740 8.70 -10.90 37.65
C GLY A 740 9.47 -9.89 38.51
N GLY A 741 9.91 -8.77 37.92
CA GLY A 741 10.72 -7.76 38.59
C GLY A 741 12.17 -8.21 38.82
N ASP A 742 13.11 -7.34 38.45
CA ASP A 742 14.55 -7.50 38.68
C ASP A 742 14.84 -7.33 40.19
N ASN A 743 14.58 -8.36 41.00
CA ASN A 743 14.78 -8.33 42.44
C ASN A 743 16.17 -8.92 42.80
N PRO A 744 17.18 -8.12 43.23
CA PRO A 744 18.57 -8.55 43.36
C PRO A 744 18.87 -9.47 44.56
N PHE A 745 17.85 -9.87 45.34
CA PHE A 745 18.02 -10.65 46.56
C PHE A 745 17.14 -11.92 46.54
N PRO A 746 17.70 -13.12 46.31
CA PRO A 746 16.93 -14.35 46.12
C PRO A 746 16.54 -15.04 47.45
N THR A 747 16.51 -14.32 48.58
CA THR A 747 16.42 -14.96 49.90
C THR A 747 14.98 -15.09 50.43
N PHE A 748 14.01 -14.35 49.90
CA PHE A 748 12.59 -14.52 50.21
C PHE A 748 11.76 -14.10 48.99
N PRO A 749 10.90 -14.97 48.42
CA PRO A 749 9.99 -14.53 47.38
C PRO A 749 8.99 -13.55 48.00
N PRO A 750 8.81 -12.32 47.45
CA PRO A 750 7.64 -11.53 47.79
C PRO A 750 6.40 -12.37 47.45
N PRO A 751 5.30 -12.26 48.20
CA PRO A 751 4.04 -12.89 47.81
C PRO A 751 3.53 -12.17 46.57
N SER A 752 4.02 -12.57 45.39
CA SER A 752 3.41 -12.21 44.12
C SER A 752 1.95 -12.66 44.19
N SER A 753 1.05 -11.71 44.04
CA SER A 753 -0.40 -11.82 44.18
C SER A 753 -0.94 -12.89 43.22
N ARG A 754 -0.98 -14.15 43.65
CA ARG A 754 -1.61 -15.23 42.90
C ARG A 754 -3.10 -14.91 42.77
N HIS A 755 -3.59 -14.82 41.55
CA HIS A 755 -5.02 -14.58 41.31
C HIS A 755 -5.79 -15.85 41.65
N HIS A 756 -6.59 -15.80 42.70
CA HIS A 756 -7.37 -16.93 43.21
C HIS A 756 -8.77 -16.96 42.59
N ALA A 757 -9.23 -18.13 42.14
CA ALA A 757 -10.61 -18.34 41.69
C ALA A 757 -11.23 -19.63 42.23
N ARG A 758 -12.53 -19.57 42.52
CA ARG A 758 -13.37 -20.71 42.95
C ARG A 758 -14.26 -21.16 41.80
N ILE A 759 -14.17 -22.42 41.38
CA ILE A 759 -14.75 -22.88 40.11
C ILE A 759 -15.56 -24.14 40.30
N ARG A 760 -16.84 -24.13 39.86
CA ARG A 760 -17.74 -25.27 39.99
C ARG A 760 -17.60 -26.23 38.82
N ARG A 761 -17.49 -27.54 39.11
CA ARG A 761 -17.49 -28.58 38.05
C ARG A 761 -18.82 -28.56 37.29
N GLY A 762 -18.77 -28.52 35.96
CA GLY A 762 -19.94 -28.44 35.06
C GLY A 762 -20.38 -27.02 34.64
N GLN A 763 -19.79 -25.96 35.23
CA GLN A 763 -19.93 -24.57 34.77
C GLN A 763 -18.56 -23.89 34.73
N LEU A 764 -17.53 -24.61 34.30
CA LEU A 764 -16.14 -24.18 34.39
C LEU A 764 -15.90 -22.90 33.58
N PHE A 765 -16.42 -22.83 32.35
CA PHE A 765 -16.19 -21.68 31.48
C PHE A 765 -16.88 -20.41 32.01
N GLN A 766 -18.12 -20.52 32.48
CA GLN A 766 -18.90 -19.38 32.96
C GLN A 766 -18.30 -18.79 34.25
N ASP A 767 -17.89 -19.65 35.19
CA ASP A 767 -17.28 -19.22 36.44
C ASP A 767 -15.88 -18.62 36.22
N ALA A 768 -15.09 -19.22 35.31
CA ALA A 768 -13.81 -18.68 34.89
C ALA A 768 -13.95 -17.30 34.22
N TYR A 769 -14.92 -17.14 33.32
CA TYR A 769 -15.18 -15.87 32.64
C TYR A 769 -15.51 -14.76 33.65
N LYS A 770 -16.40 -15.02 34.60
CA LYS A 770 -16.77 -14.04 35.63
C LYS A 770 -15.59 -13.58 36.49
N GLN A 771 -14.68 -14.48 36.83
CA GLN A 771 -13.57 -14.19 37.76
C GLN A 771 -12.31 -13.67 37.07
N PHE A 772 -11.99 -14.17 35.88
CA PHE A 772 -10.71 -13.88 35.23
C PHE A 772 -10.79 -12.93 34.03
N TYR A 773 -11.97 -12.65 33.48
CA TYR A 773 -12.06 -11.78 32.31
C TYR A 773 -11.51 -10.36 32.56
N GLN A 774 -11.71 -9.81 33.76
CA GLN A 774 -11.21 -8.46 34.09
C GLN A 774 -9.70 -8.37 34.26
N LEU A 775 -8.99 -9.49 34.43
CA LEU A 775 -7.54 -9.49 34.61
C LEU A 775 -6.78 -9.02 33.36
N GLY A 776 -7.37 -9.15 32.16
CA GLY A 776 -6.69 -8.76 30.93
C GLY A 776 -5.38 -9.54 30.74
N GLU A 777 -4.28 -8.80 30.61
CA GLU A 777 -2.92 -9.36 30.54
C GLU A 777 -2.40 -9.93 31.87
N GLY A 778 -3.01 -9.58 33.01
CA GLY A 778 -2.68 -10.17 34.32
C GLY A 778 -2.94 -11.68 34.38
N LEU A 779 -3.68 -12.23 33.41
CA LEU A 779 -3.84 -13.69 33.27
C LEU A 779 -2.51 -14.39 32.97
N LYS A 780 -1.46 -13.70 32.50
CA LYS A 780 -0.13 -14.31 32.35
C LYS A 780 0.52 -14.65 33.69
N ASP A 781 0.13 -14.00 34.77
CA ASP A 781 0.66 -14.28 36.10
C ASP A 781 0.19 -15.64 36.63
N PRO A 782 0.85 -16.21 37.66
CA PRO A 782 0.42 -17.47 38.26
C PRO A 782 -0.99 -17.36 38.85
N ILE A 783 -1.90 -18.23 38.38
CA ILE A 783 -3.28 -18.34 38.89
C ILE A 783 -3.40 -19.54 39.83
N GLN A 784 -4.23 -19.38 40.86
CA GLN A 784 -4.58 -20.41 41.83
C GLN A 784 -6.06 -20.76 41.71
N ILE A 785 -6.35 -22.06 41.55
CA ILE A 785 -7.71 -22.54 41.35
C ILE A 785 -8.14 -23.39 42.55
N THR A 786 -9.39 -23.25 42.97
CA THR A 786 -10.04 -24.15 43.93
C THR A 786 -11.35 -24.64 43.33
N PHE A 787 -11.43 -25.94 43.08
CA PHE A 787 -12.67 -26.56 42.64
C PHE A 787 -13.66 -26.64 43.80
N VAL A 788 -14.91 -26.34 43.50
CA VAL A 788 -16.03 -26.44 44.44
C VAL A 788 -17.12 -27.35 43.83
N ASP A 789 -17.78 -28.11 44.68
CA ASP A 789 -18.90 -28.96 44.27
C ASP A 789 -20.20 -28.15 44.04
N GLN A 790 -21.31 -28.84 43.74
CA GLN A 790 -22.63 -28.20 43.54
C GLN A 790 -23.18 -27.51 44.79
N PHE A 791 -22.58 -27.75 45.97
CA PHE A 791 -22.96 -27.20 47.27
C PHE A 791 -21.92 -26.18 47.80
N ASP A 792 -21.03 -25.67 46.94
CA ASP A 792 -19.94 -24.74 47.26
C ASP A 792 -18.88 -25.26 48.25
N THR A 793 -18.83 -26.58 48.45
CA THR A 793 -17.83 -27.22 49.31
C THR A 793 -16.49 -27.33 48.57
N PRO A 794 -15.37 -26.85 49.14
CA PRO A 794 -14.07 -26.92 48.49
C PRO A 794 -13.57 -28.37 48.38
N GLU A 795 -13.20 -28.78 47.17
CA GLU A 795 -12.54 -30.07 46.94
C GLU A 795 -11.13 -30.07 47.54
N ALA A 796 -10.71 -31.21 48.09
CA ALA A 796 -9.37 -31.36 48.65
C ALA A 796 -8.32 -31.37 47.53
N GLY A 797 -7.55 -30.28 47.39
CA GLY A 797 -6.46 -30.18 46.42
C GLY A 797 -5.35 -29.22 46.88
N ILE A 798 -4.10 -29.64 46.75
CA ILE A 798 -2.92 -28.80 47.04
C ILE A 798 -2.43 -28.19 45.73
N ASP A 799 -2.38 -26.86 45.67
CA ASP A 799 -1.97 -26.13 44.47
C ASP A 799 -0.44 -26.11 44.29
N GLY A 800 0.08 -27.22 43.78
CA GLY A 800 1.45 -27.36 43.27
C GLY A 800 1.56 -27.15 41.75
N GLY A 801 0.59 -26.45 41.12
CA GLY A 801 0.50 -26.25 39.67
C GLY A 801 -0.33 -27.30 38.91
N GLY A 802 -0.64 -28.43 39.54
CA GLY A 802 -1.45 -29.48 38.91
C GLY A 802 -2.94 -29.13 38.78
N VAL A 803 -3.50 -28.41 39.76
CA VAL A 803 -4.91 -27.97 39.75
C VAL A 803 -5.12 -26.94 38.64
N THR A 804 -4.18 -26.03 38.45
CA THR A 804 -4.19 -25.04 37.35
C THR A 804 -4.13 -25.71 35.98
N LYS A 805 -3.33 -26.78 35.82
CA LYS A 805 -3.28 -27.55 34.59
C LYS A 805 -4.62 -28.25 34.29
N GLU A 806 -5.19 -28.94 35.29
CA GLU A 806 -6.50 -29.58 35.16
C GLU A 806 -7.56 -28.56 34.76
N PHE A 807 -7.64 -27.43 35.47
CA PHE A 807 -8.54 -26.33 35.15
C PHE A 807 -8.44 -25.86 33.70
N LEU A 808 -7.23 -25.54 33.23
CA LEU A 808 -7.03 -25.04 31.87
C LEU A 808 -7.47 -26.07 30.83
N THR A 809 -7.13 -27.35 31.02
CA THR A 809 -7.56 -28.41 30.11
C THR A 809 -9.07 -28.64 30.14
N SER A 810 -9.70 -28.64 31.31
CA SER A 810 -11.14 -28.89 31.46
C SER A 810 -11.99 -27.73 30.96
N VAL A 811 -11.58 -26.47 31.20
CA VAL A 811 -12.27 -25.28 30.64
C VAL A 811 -12.23 -25.30 29.13
N THR A 812 -11.08 -25.64 28.53
CA THR A 812 -11.00 -25.75 27.08
C THR A 812 -11.91 -26.86 26.56
N SER A 813 -11.92 -28.04 27.17
CA SER A 813 -12.81 -29.12 26.75
C SER A 813 -14.30 -28.76 26.87
N GLU A 814 -14.71 -28.06 27.95
CA GLU A 814 -16.09 -27.59 28.12
C GLU A 814 -16.47 -26.52 27.09
N ALA A 815 -15.60 -25.53 26.88
CA ALA A 815 -15.88 -24.41 25.99
C ALA A 815 -15.96 -24.80 24.50
N PHE A 816 -15.22 -25.84 24.09
CA PHE A 816 -15.20 -26.33 22.71
C PHE A 816 -16.08 -27.58 22.48
N GLY A 817 -16.49 -28.30 23.54
CA GLY A 817 -17.24 -29.57 23.44
C GLY A 817 -18.76 -29.46 23.57
N ASN A 818 -19.30 -28.29 23.91
CA ASN A 818 -20.75 -28.08 24.04
C ASN A 818 -21.43 -27.89 22.67
N GLU A 819 -21.60 -28.98 21.91
CA GLU A 819 -22.31 -28.95 20.62
C GLU A 819 -23.84 -28.87 20.74
N GLU A 820 -24.41 -29.29 21.89
CA GLU A 820 -25.86 -29.44 22.09
C GLU A 820 -26.55 -28.24 22.78
N GLY A 821 -25.89 -27.08 22.89
CA GLY A 821 -26.45 -25.87 23.51
C GLY A 821 -26.83 -24.77 22.51
N ASP A 822 -27.88 -23.99 22.84
CA ASP A 822 -28.38 -22.83 22.07
C ASP A 822 -27.34 -21.71 21.79
N GLU A 823 -26.15 -21.77 22.41
CA GLU A 823 -25.07 -20.77 22.29
C GLU A 823 -23.69 -21.38 21.96
N SER A 824 -23.62 -22.38 21.06
CA SER A 824 -22.31 -22.93 20.66
C SER A 824 -21.45 -21.89 19.93
N MET A 825 -20.29 -21.54 20.52
CA MET A 825 -19.34 -20.55 19.99
C MET A 825 -18.49 -21.12 18.84
N PHE A 826 -18.22 -22.41 18.86
CA PHE A 826 -17.36 -23.12 17.91
C PHE A 826 -18.12 -24.28 17.27
N THR A 827 -17.78 -24.59 16.03
CA THR A 827 -18.32 -25.75 15.33
C THR A 827 -17.18 -26.61 14.82
N SER A 828 -17.45 -27.89 14.61
CA SER A 828 -16.53 -28.85 14.02
C SER A 828 -17.00 -29.28 12.63
N ASN A 829 -16.04 -29.59 11.76
CA ASN A 829 -16.33 -30.31 10.52
C ASN A 829 -16.49 -31.83 10.77
N GLU A 830 -16.73 -32.61 9.71
CA GLU A 830 -16.85 -34.07 9.77
C GLU A 830 -15.59 -34.77 10.33
N GLN A 831 -14.42 -34.14 10.22
CA GLN A 831 -13.16 -34.66 10.74
C GLN A 831 -12.87 -34.23 12.20
N GLY A 832 -13.78 -33.49 12.84
CA GLY A 832 -13.62 -32.98 14.21
C GLY A 832 -12.69 -31.76 14.33
N LEU A 833 -12.41 -31.05 13.23
CA LEU A 833 -11.59 -29.82 13.25
C LEU A 833 -12.44 -28.62 13.64
N LEU A 834 -12.00 -27.90 14.68
CA LEU A 834 -12.72 -26.80 15.30
C LEU A 834 -12.42 -25.45 14.64
N PHE A 835 -13.45 -24.64 14.48
CA PHE A 835 -13.36 -23.24 14.07
C PHE A 835 -14.54 -22.41 14.63
N PRO A 836 -14.41 -21.08 14.76
CA PRO A 836 -15.50 -20.24 15.25
C PRO A 836 -16.74 -20.38 14.37
N SER A 837 -17.91 -20.52 14.99
CA SER A 837 -19.18 -20.64 14.25
C SER A 837 -19.36 -19.42 13.32
N PRO A 838 -19.39 -19.61 11.98
CA PRO A 838 -19.38 -18.50 11.03
C PRO A 838 -20.61 -17.60 11.16
N THR A 839 -21.75 -18.19 11.50
CA THR A 839 -23.05 -17.50 11.55
C THR A 839 -23.39 -16.96 12.93
N ALA A 840 -22.59 -17.22 13.98
CA ALA A 840 -22.91 -16.85 15.37
C ALA A 840 -23.27 -15.36 15.58
N ALA A 841 -22.56 -14.43 14.92
CA ALA A 841 -22.90 -13.02 15.01
C ALA A 841 -24.22 -12.70 14.31
N ASP A 842 -24.51 -13.33 13.18
CA ASP A 842 -25.74 -13.10 12.43
C ASP A 842 -26.95 -13.75 13.10
N THR A 843 -26.80 -14.95 13.68
CA THR A 843 -27.85 -15.63 14.46
C THR A 843 -28.19 -14.81 15.71
N MET A 844 -27.19 -14.25 16.38
CA MET A 844 -27.38 -13.35 17.53
C MET A 844 -28.16 -12.09 17.13
N ARG A 845 -27.78 -11.45 16.02
CA ARG A 845 -28.51 -10.28 15.48
C ARG A 845 -29.97 -10.62 15.18
N GLU A 846 -30.23 -11.77 14.60
CA GLU A 846 -31.59 -12.19 14.27
C GLU A 846 -32.41 -12.49 15.53
N SER A 847 -31.83 -13.17 16.52
CA SER A 847 -32.45 -13.42 17.82
C SER A 847 -32.83 -12.10 18.53
N LEU A 848 -31.91 -11.13 18.53
CA LEU A 848 -32.17 -9.80 19.09
C LEU A 848 -33.29 -9.06 18.34
N ARG A 849 -33.34 -9.16 16.99
CA ARG A 849 -34.45 -8.59 16.20
C ARG A 849 -35.79 -9.23 16.55
N GLN A 850 -35.82 -10.54 16.75
CA GLN A 850 -37.04 -11.26 17.17
C GLN A 850 -37.49 -10.86 18.58
N SER A 851 -36.55 -10.52 19.46
CA SER A 851 -36.85 -9.96 20.79
C SER A 851 -37.35 -8.50 20.76
N GLY A 852 -37.42 -7.87 19.58
CA GLY A 852 -37.91 -6.50 19.40
C GLY A 852 -36.87 -5.40 19.61
N LEU A 853 -35.58 -5.76 19.74
CA LEU A 853 -34.48 -4.82 19.90
C LEU A 853 -34.00 -4.28 18.54
N THR A 854 -33.71 -2.97 18.48
CA THR A 854 -33.16 -2.30 17.30
C THR A 854 -31.63 -2.18 17.40
N GLU A 855 -30.94 -2.06 16.26
CA GLU A 855 -29.47 -2.00 16.20
C GLU A 855 -28.85 -0.80 16.96
N ASP A 856 -29.60 0.29 17.10
CA ASP A 856 -29.18 1.50 17.80
C ASP A 856 -29.32 1.39 19.33
N SER A 857 -30.06 0.40 19.84
CA SER A 857 -30.32 0.24 21.27
C SER A 857 -29.03 -0.09 22.05
N ALA A 858 -28.96 0.37 23.31
CA ALA A 858 -27.84 0.04 24.18
C ALA A 858 -27.77 -1.47 24.47
N ASP A 859 -28.93 -2.09 24.71
CA ASP A 859 -29.04 -3.53 24.99
C ASP A 859 -28.54 -4.39 23.82
N TRP A 860 -28.78 -3.97 22.57
CA TRP A 860 -28.22 -4.64 21.39
C TRP A 860 -26.69 -4.62 21.39
N ARG A 861 -26.11 -3.43 21.63
CA ARG A 861 -24.65 -3.27 21.69
C ARG A 861 -24.05 -4.07 22.84
N ASP A 862 -24.71 -4.10 24.00
CA ASP A 862 -24.24 -4.84 25.17
C ASP A 862 -24.32 -6.35 24.98
N ALA A 863 -25.40 -6.85 24.36
CA ALA A 863 -25.55 -8.28 24.05
C ALA A 863 -24.49 -8.74 23.02
N MET A 864 -24.31 -7.99 21.94
CA MET A 864 -23.25 -8.27 20.95
C MET A 864 -21.86 -8.18 21.58
N ALA A 865 -21.60 -7.17 22.41
CA ALA A 865 -20.33 -7.05 23.11
C ALA A 865 -20.10 -8.24 24.05
N SER A 866 -21.10 -8.66 24.82
CA SER A 866 -21.03 -9.81 25.74
C SER A 866 -20.62 -11.10 25.00
N MET A 867 -21.23 -11.38 23.86
CA MET A 867 -20.85 -12.52 23.00
C MET A 867 -19.38 -12.43 22.57
N LEU A 868 -18.93 -11.27 22.06
CA LEU A 868 -17.55 -11.08 21.63
C LEU A 868 -16.55 -11.17 22.79
N LYS A 869 -16.92 -10.75 24.00
CA LYS A 869 -16.08 -10.89 25.20
C LYS A 869 -15.84 -12.35 25.58
N ARG A 870 -16.82 -13.23 25.37
CA ARG A 870 -16.67 -14.69 25.59
C ARG A 870 -15.67 -15.31 24.61
N PHE A 871 -15.75 -14.97 23.31
CA PHE A 871 -14.75 -15.37 22.31
C PHE A 871 -13.35 -14.89 22.68
N GLU A 872 -13.23 -13.63 23.10
CA GLU A 872 -11.98 -13.06 23.56
C GLU A 872 -11.43 -13.79 24.79
N PHE A 873 -12.27 -14.09 25.77
CA PHE A 873 -11.84 -14.84 26.94
C PHE A 873 -11.31 -16.23 26.57
N LEU A 874 -11.99 -16.94 25.68
CA LEU A 874 -11.55 -18.24 25.21
C LEU A 874 -10.20 -18.17 24.49
N GLY A 875 -9.99 -17.12 23.68
CA GLY A 875 -8.68 -16.83 23.07
C GLY A 875 -7.58 -16.62 24.11
N ARG A 876 -7.87 -15.91 25.22
CA ARG A 876 -6.92 -15.75 26.34
C ARG A 876 -6.60 -17.08 27.03
N ILE A 877 -7.58 -17.95 27.23
CA ILE A 877 -7.37 -19.28 27.84
C ILE A 877 -6.46 -20.13 26.95
N VAL A 878 -6.72 -20.18 25.63
CA VAL A 878 -5.84 -20.89 24.67
C VAL A 878 -4.43 -20.29 24.69
N GLY A 879 -4.31 -18.96 24.68
CA GLY A 879 -3.03 -18.29 24.83
C GLY A 879 -2.32 -18.62 26.13
N LYS A 880 -3.05 -18.74 27.25
CA LYS A 880 -2.52 -19.12 28.56
C LYS A 880 -1.99 -20.54 28.55
N CYS A 881 -2.68 -21.48 27.90
CA CYS A 881 -2.16 -22.84 27.70
C CYS A 881 -0.81 -22.83 26.97
N MET A 882 -0.72 -22.08 25.86
CA MET A 882 0.53 -21.94 25.11
C MET A 882 1.65 -21.30 25.95
N TYR A 883 1.31 -20.25 26.70
CA TYR A 883 2.22 -19.51 27.58
C TYR A 883 2.79 -20.39 28.70
N GLU A 884 1.97 -21.27 29.29
CA GLU A 884 2.40 -22.25 30.30
C GLU A 884 3.06 -23.50 29.72
N GLY A 885 2.98 -23.72 28.40
CA GLY A 885 3.45 -24.95 27.77
C GLY A 885 2.57 -26.15 28.06
N ILE A 886 1.29 -25.91 28.34
CA ILE A 886 0.26 -26.93 28.51
C ILE A 886 -0.35 -27.21 27.14
N LEU A 887 -0.27 -28.47 26.72
CA LEU A 887 -0.87 -28.93 25.47
C LEU A 887 -2.38 -29.13 25.66
N VAL A 888 -3.15 -28.76 24.64
CA VAL A 888 -4.61 -28.91 24.65
C VAL A 888 -5.00 -29.97 23.61
N ASP A 889 -5.81 -30.95 24.01
CA ASP A 889 -6.28 -32.03 23.13
C ASP A 889 -7.40 -31.55 22.19
N LEU A 890 -7.09 -30.56 21.34
CA LEU A 890 -7.99 -29.95 20.37
C LEU A 890 -7.33 -29.91 19.00
N ALA A 891 -8.10 -30.21 17.96
CA ALA A 891 -7.70 -30.03 16.58
C ALA A 891 -8.44 -28.81 16.00
N PHE A 892 -7.71 -27.80 15.56
CA PHE A 892 -8.27 -26.64 14.89
C PHE A 892 -8.19 -26.81 13.37
N ALA A 893 -9.15 -26.26 12.65
CA ALA A 893 -9.09 -26.23 11.20
C ALA A 893 -7.88 -25.41 10.72
N GLY A 894 -7.18 -25.88 9.66
CA GLY A 894 -5.94 -25.26 9.21
C GLY A 894 -6.11 -23.78 8.82
N PHE A 895 -7.23 -23.47 8.16
CA PHE A 895 -7.58 -22.10 7.77
C PHE A 895 -7.79 -21.15 8.95
N PHE A 896 -8.20 -21.67 10.11
CA PHE A 896 -8.36 -20.86 11.31
C PHE A 896 -7.01 -20.57 11.95
N LEU A 897 -6.11 -21.57 12.01
CA LEU A 897 -4.74 -21.41 12.50
C LEU A 897 -3.93 -20.40 11.68
N LEU A 898 -4.11 -20.36 10.36
CA LEU A 898 -3.45 -19.38 9.49
C LEU A 898 -3.75 -17.91 9.85
N LYS A 899 -4.83 -17.66 10.62
CA LYS A 899 -5.20 -16.30 11.05
C LYS A 899 -4.52 -15.87 12.34
N TRP A 900 -4.01 -16.81 13.15
CA TRP A 900 -3.43 -16.55 14.47
C TRP A 900 -2.24 -15.58 14.47
N PRO A 901 -1.35 -15.59 13.46
CA PRO A 901 -0.24 -14.63 13.38
C PRO A 901 -0.63 -13.18 13.03
N SER A 902 -1.90 -12.88 12.76
CA SER A 902 -2.33 -11.55 12.28
C SER A 902 -2.28 -10.51 13.41
N ALA A 903 -1.61 -9.36 13.22
CA ALA A 903 -1.49 -8.36 14.29
C ALA A 903 -2.78 -7.53 14.54
N GLY A 904 -3.78 -7.60 13.66
CA GLY A 904 -5.09 -6.99 13.88
C GLY A 904 -5.97 -6.94 12.63
N PRO A 905 -7.13 -6.25 12.67
CA PRO A 905 -8.14 -6.29 11.61
C PRO A 905 -7.65 -5.82 10.23
N LYS A 906 -6.65 -4.93 10.20
CA LYS A 906 -6.02 -4.47 8.95
C LYS A 906 -5.09 -5.52 8.34
N GLU A 907 -4.40 -6.31 9.18
CA GLU A 907 -3.50 -7.40 8.78
C GLU A 907 -4.18 -8.78 8.72
N GLU A 908 -5.39 -8.94 9.27
CA GLU A 908 -6.27 -10.10 9.03
C GLU A 908 -6.53 -10.29 7.52
N ASN A 909 -6.35 -9.24 6.72
CA ASN A 909 -6.34 -9.30 5.25
C ASN A 909 -5.14 -10.05 4.63
N SER A 910 -4.12 -10.41 5.43
CA SER A 910 -2.98 -11.21 4.95
C SER A 910 -3.43 -12.61 4.53
N TYR A 911 -4.41 -13.19 5.24
CA TYR A 911 -5.06 -14.41 4.81
C TYR A 911 -6.22 -14.07 3.87
N LYS A 912 -6.12 -14.52 2.61
CA LYS A 912 -7.10 -14.17 1.57
C LYS A 912 -8.22 -15.20 1.38
N GLY A 913 -8.12 -16.37 2.02
CA GLY A 913 -8.99 -17.51 1.77
C GLY A 913 -8.57 -18.26 0.50
N SER A 914 -8.24 -19.55 0.62
CA SER A 914 -7.96 -20.43 -0.52
C SER A 914 -9.13 -21.39 -0.73
N ILE A 915 -9.32 -21.85 -1.98
CA ILE A 915 -10.27 -22.93 -2.27
C ILE A 915 -9.89 -24.22 -1.53
N ASN A 916 -8.59 -24.52 -1.40
CA ASN A 916 -8.11 -25.71 -0.70
C ASN A 916 -8.52 -25.71 0.77
N ASP A 917 -8.55 -24.53 1.38
CA ASP A 917 -8.89 -24.33 2.79
C ASP A 917 -10.41 -24.48 3.03
N LEU A 918 -11.21 -24.32 1.96
CA LEU A 918 -12.66 -24.49 2.04
C LEU A 918 -13.05 -25.94 2.37
N ARG A 919 -12.23 -26.91 1.95
CA ARG A 919 -12.42 -28.32 2.26
C ARG A 919 -12.48 -28.60 3.77
N ASP A 920 -11.63 -27.93 4.55
CA ASP A 920 -11.59 -28.08 6.01
C ASP A 920 -12.80 -27.39 6.70
N MET A 921 -13.53 -26.52 6.01
CA MET A 921 -14.72 -25.85 6.54
C MET A 921 -16.01 -26.56 6.13
N ASP A 922 -16.15 -26.85 4.83
CA ASP A 922 -17.34 -27.45 4.22
C ASP A 922 -16.92 -28.24 2.97
N GLU A 923 -16.86 -29.56 3.09
CA GLU A 923 -16.43 -30.44 2.02
C GLU A 923 -17.44 -30.50 0.86
N GLU A 924 -18.74 -30.37 1.13
CA GLU A 924 -19.78 -30.37 0.11
C GLU A 924 -19.70 -29.09 -0.75
N LEU A 925 -19.55 -27.94 -0.10
CA LEU A 925 -19.35 -26.68 -0.80
C LEU A 925 -18.06 -26.70 -1.62
N TYR A 926 -16.97 -27.25 -1.07
CA TYR A 926 -15.72 -27.45 -1.80
C TYR A 926 -15.92 -28.30 -3.07
N LYS A 927 -16.62 -29.44 -2.97
CA LYS A 927 -16.98 -30.29 -4.12
C LYS A 927 -17.84 -29.52 -5.13
N GLY A 928 -18.81 -28.74 -4.68
CA GLY A 928 -19.64 -27.89 -5.53
C GLY A 928 -18.83 -26.84 -6.30
N MET A 929 -17.88 -26.18 -5.65
CA MET A 929 -16.98 -25.21 -6.29
C MET A 929 -16.04 -25.88 -7.31
N LEU A 930 -15.54 -27.09 -7.02
CA LEU A 930 -14.76 -27.89 -7.97
C LEU A 930 -15.58 -28.31 -9.20
N LEU A 931 -16.86 -28.66 -9.01
CA LEU A 931 -17.78 -28.96 -10.11
C LEU A 931 -18.00 -27.73 -10.99
N LEU A 932 -18.23 -26.55 -10.40
CA LEU A 932 -18.37 -25.29 -11.14
C LEU A 932 -17.09 -24.93 -11.91
N LYS A 933 -15.93 -25.12 -11.28
CA LYS A 933 -14.61 -24.89 -11.87
C LYS A 933 -14.37 -25.74 -13.12
N ASN A 934 -14.75 -27.02 -13.06
CA ASN A 934 -14.53 -27.99 -14.12
C ASN A 934 -15.76 -28.20 -15.02
N TYR A 935 -16.79 -27.37 -14.88
CA TYR A 935 -18.02 -27.48 -15.66
C TYR A 935 -17.71 -27.33 -17.17
N PRO A 936 -18.09 -28.30 -18.01
CA PRO A 936 -17.75 -28.29 -19.44
C PRO A 936 -18.73 -27.47 -20.29
N GLY A 937 -19.93 -27.18 -19.77
CA GLY A 937 -20.96 -26.38 -20.45
C GLY A 937 -20.75 -24.87 -20.27
N ASN A 938 -21.74 -24.09 -20.69
CA ASN A 938 -21.73 -22.66 -20.46
C ASN A 938 -22.22 -22.34 -19.04
N VAL A 939 -21.35 -21.77 -18.21
CA VAL A 939 -21.69 -21.46 -16.80
C VAL A 939 -22.83 -20.44 -16.68
N THR A 940 -23.06 -19.58 -17.67
CA THR A 940 -24.19 -18.62 -17.62
C THR A 940 -25.55 -19.32 -17.55
N ASP A 941 -25.65 -20.54 -18.07
CA ASP A 941 -26.89 -21.31 -18.11
C ASP A 941 -27.31 -21.78 -16.71
N LEU A 942 -26.38 -21.78 -15.75
CA LEU A 942 -26.64 -22.11 -14.35
C LEU A 942 -27.30 -20.96 -13.58
N GLY A 943 -27.34 -19.74 -14.16
CA GLY A 943 -28.06 -18.59 -13.58
C GLY A 943 -27.41 -17.99 -12.33
N PHE A 944 -26.13 -18.28 -12.05
CA PHE A 944 -25.42 -17.70 -10.92
C PHE A 944 -25.06 -16.22 -11.17
N ASP A 945 -25.11 -15.44 -10.09
CA ASP A 945 -24.58 -14.08 -10.02
C ASP A 945 -23.50 -14.01 -8.92
N PHE A 946 -22.86 -12.84 -8.73
CA PHE A 946 -21.86 -12.66 -7.68
C PHE A 946 -22.52 -12.37 -6.32
N THR A 947 -23.48 -13.19 -5.91
CA THR A 947 -24.09 -13.18 -4.58
C THR A 947 -23.92 -14.51 -3.86
N VAL A 948 -24.12 -14.51 -2.55
CA VAL A 948 -24.09 -15.70 -1.68
C VAL A 948 -25.25 -15.65 -0.71
N GLU A 949 -25.84 -16.81 -0.48
CA GLU A 949 -26.93 -17.01 0.46
C GLU A 949 -26.40 -17.63 1.77
N ASP A 950 -26.52 -16.88 2.86
CA ASP A 950 -26.15 -17.32 4.20
C ASP A 950 -27.38 -17.79 4.97
N GLN A 951 -27.26 -18.92 5.65
CA GLN A 951 -28.31 -19.48 6.49
C GLN A 951 -28.06 -19.03 7.93
N VAL A 952 -28.97 -18.22 8.49
CA VAL A 952 -28.72 -17.42 9.71
C VAL A 952 -29.57 -17.90 10.91
N SER A 953 -30.18 -19.07 10.82
CA SER A 953 -31.12 -19.54 11.84
C SER A 953 -30.45 -20.39 12.90
N PRO A 954 -30.79 -20.22 14.19
CA PRO A 954 -30.34 -21.15 15.23
C PRO A 954 -30.93 -22.55 15.00
N PRO A 955 -30.28 -23.60 15.52
CA PRO A 955 -30.76 -24.98 15.41
C PRO A 955 -32.21 -25.09 15.90
N GLY A 956 -33.08 -25.74 15.11
CA GLY A 956 -34.49 -25.96 15.47
C GLY A 956 -35.47 -24.82 15.16
N HIS A 957 -34.99 -23.66 14.67
CA HIS A 957 -35.83 -22.53 14.24
C HIS A 957 -36.06 -22.51 12.71
N PRO A 958 -37.12 -21.82 12.22
CA PRO A 958 -37.37 -21.71 10.78
C PRO A 958 -36.21 -21.03 10.06
N MET A 959 -35.80 -21.65 8.95
CA MET A 959 -34.64 -21.26 8.17
C MET A 959 -34.83 -19.90 7.49
N LYS A 960 -33.91 -18.98 7.76
CA LYS A 960 -33.85 -17.62 7.20
C LYS A 960 -32.56 -17.46 6.43
N THR A 961 -32.71 -17.07 5.18
CA THR A 961 -31.61 -16.85 4.25
C THR A 961 -31.34 -15.36 4.07
N VAL A 962 -30.06 -14.97 4.13
CA VAL A 962 -29.61 -13.60 3.88
C VAL A 962 -28.71 -13.58 2.66
N THR A 963 -29.10 -12.85 1.62
CA THR A 963 -28.32 -12.69 0.39
C THR A 963 -27.30 -11.56 0.54
N ARG A 964 -26.02 -11.84 0.25
CA ARG A 964 -24.90 -10.88 0.32
C ARG A 964 -24.20 -10.79 -1.02
N LYS A 965 -23.72 -9.59 -1.37
CA LYS A 965 -22.99 -9.35 -2.63
C LYS A 965 -21.50 -9.62 -2.41
N LEU A 966 -20.89 -10.44 -3.26
CA LEU A 966 -19.46 -10.77 -3.21
C LEU A 966 -18.59 -9.66 -3.81
N VAL A 967 -19.13 -8.94 -4.78
CA VAL A 967 -18.49 -7.78 -5.45
C VAL A 967 -19.47 -6.61 -5.53
N PRO A 968 -18.99 -5.37 -5.77
CA PRO A 968 -19.87 -4.25 -6.08
C PRO A 968 -20.79 -4.58 -7.26
N ASN A 969 -22.10 -4.33 -7.13
CA ASN A 969 -23.13 -4.70 -8.11
C ASN A 969 -23.16 -6.21 -8.45
N GLY A 970 -22.81 -7.08 -7.50
CA GLY A 970 -22.75 -8.53 -7.72
C GLY A 970 -24.08 -9.17 -8.16
N ASN A 971 -25.22 -8.58 -7.77
CA ASN A 971 -26.57 -9.00 -8.18
C ASN A 971 -26.90 -8.69 -9.66
N GLU A 972 -26.09 -7.87 -10.33
CA GLU A 972 -26.23 -7.53 -11.76
C GLU A 972 -25.11 -8.17 -12.59
N THR A 973 -24.16 -8.85 -11.94
CA THR A 973 -22.98 -9.43 -12.60
C THR A 973 -23.17 -10.93 -12.72
N PRO A 974 -23.47 -11.47 -13.91
CA PRO A 974 -23.62 -12.91 -14.11
C PRO A 974 -22.27 -13.62 -14.03
N VAL A 975 -22.28 -14.86 -13.52
CA VAL A 975 -21.11 -15.74 -13.56
C VAL A 975 -21.00 -16.37 -14.95
N THR A 976 -19.84 -16.18 -15.58
CA THR A 976 -19.50 -16.67 -16.93
C THR A 976 -18.30 -17.62 -16.85
N ASN A 977 -17.98 -18.30 -17.96
CA ASN A 977 -16.78 -19.14 -18.05
C ASN A 977 -15.48 -18.38 -17.78
N ASP A 978 -15.45 -17.08 -18.09
CA ASP A 978 -14.29 -16.21 -17.96
C ASP A 978 -14.08 -15.74 -16.51
N ASN A 979 -15.18 -15.49 -15.78
CA ASN A 979 -15.11 -14.93 -14.42
C ASN A 979 -15.39 -15.95 -13.30
N ARG A 980 -15.76 -17.21 -13.61
CA ARG A 980 -16.09 -18.26 -12.62
C ARG A 980 -15.00 -18.49 -11.56
N LEU A 981 -13.72 -18.36 -11.94
CA LEU A 981 -12.61 -18.52 -11.00
C LEU A 981 -12.57 -17.38 -9.97
N LEU A 982 -12.94 -16.15 -10.37
CA LEU A 982 -13.09 -15.04 -9.43
C LEU A 982 -14.27 -15.27 -8.49
N TYR A 983 -15.41 -15.76 -9.01
CA TYR A 983 -16.57 -16.12 -8.18
C TYR A 983 -16.18 -17.14 -7.10
N ILE A 984 -15.49 -18.22 -7.48
CA ILE A 984 -15.02 -19.25 -6.53
C ILE A 984 -14.05 -18.66 -5.50
N SER A 985 -13.11 -17.82 -5.93
CA SER A 985 -12.17 -17.15 -5.02
C SER A 985 -12.87 -16.22 -4.03
N TYR A 986 -13.86 -15.44 -4.47
CA TYR A 986 -14.64 -14.56 -3.60
C TYR A 986 -15.60 -15.33 -2.68
N MET A 987 -16.16 -16.46 -3.13
CA MET A 987 -16.94 -17.37 -2.30
C MET A 987 -16.09 -17.93 -1.15
N ALA A 988 -14.89 -18.44 -1.46
CA ALA A 988 -13.95 -18.93 -0.45
C ALA A 988 -13.55 -17.82 0.55
N ARG A 989 -13.23 -16.61 0.05
CA ARG A 989 -12.95 -15.44 0.90
C ARG A 989 -14.14 -15.08 1.79
N HIS A 990 -15.36 -15.10 1.24
CA HIS A 990 -16.56 -14.76 2.00
C HIS A 990 -16.75 -15.71 3.19
N ARG A 991 -16.76 -17.02 2.91
CA ARG A 991 -16.99 -18.06 3.91
C ARG A 991 -15.87 -18.15 4.95
N LEU A 992 -14.62 -18.09 4.51
CA LEU A 992 -13.46 -18.29 5.38
C LEU A 992 -13.03 -17.02 6.12
N VAL A 993 -13.27 -15.82 5.58
CA VAL A 993 -12.72 -14.56 6.12
C VAL A 993 -13.81 -13.57 6.53
N VAL A 994 -14.73 -13.24 5.61
CA VAL A 994 -15.69 -12.14 5.81
C VAL A 994 -16.77 -12.50 6.81
N GLN A 995 -17.41 -13.66 6.63
CA GLN A 995 -18.52 -14.14 7.44
C GLN A 995 -18.15 -14.32 8.93
N PRO A 996 -17.10 -15.08 9.30
CA PRO A 996 -16.71 -15.28 10.70
C PRO A 996 -15.87 -14.13 11.30
N SER A 997 -15.80 -12.97 10.63
CA SER A 997 -14.80 -11.92 10.95
C SER A 997 -14.89 -11.40 12.38
N LEU A 998 -16.09 -11.13 12.90
CA LEU A 998 -16.28 -10.56 14.23
C LEU A 998 -15.85 -11.53 15.35
N GLN A 999 -16.27 -12.79 15.25
CA GLN A 999 -15.97 -13.85 16.22
C GLN A 999 -14.47 -14.20 16.18
N THR A 1000 -13.92 -14.31 14.97
CA THR A 1000 -12.49 -14.58 14.76
C THR A 1000 -11.65 -13.44 15.34
N ALA A 1001 -11.96 -12.19 15.03
CA ALA A 1001 -11.20 -11.03 15.54
C ALA A 1001 -11.29 -10.92 17.07
N ALA A 1002 -12.44 -11.24 17.66
CA ALA A 1002 -12.59 -11.27 19.11
C ALA A 1002 -11.73 -12.36 19.77
N PHE A 1003 -11.76 -13.59 19.25
CA PHE A 1003 -10.90 -14.67 19.73
C PHE A 1003 -9.41 -14.32 19.60
N LEU A 1004 -8.99 -13.83 18.43
CA LEU A 1004 -7.60 -13.45 18.18
C LEU A 1004 -7.16 -12.27 19.05
N ARG A 1005 -8.06 -11.32 19.37
CA ARG A 1005 -7.80 -10.25 20.35
C ARG A 1005 -7.48 -10.82 21.72
N GLY A 1006 -8.14 -11.90 22.12
CA GLY A 1006 -7.85 -12.61 23.35
C GLY A 1006 -6.50 -13.34 23.32
N LEU A 1007 -6.27 -14.11 22.26
CA LEU A 1007 -5.03 -14.85 22.07
C LEU A 1007 -3.82 -13.92 22.09
N ARG A 1008 -3.89 -12.80 21.35
CA ARG A 1008 -2.78 -11.84 21.24
C ARG A 1008 -2.48 -11.07 22.53
N ALA A 1009 -3.45 -10.97 23.44
CA ALA A 1009 -3.23 -10.39 24.77
C ALA A 1009 -2.28 -11.26 25.62
N ILE A 1010 -2.19 -12.56 25.30
CA ILE A 1010 -1.32 -13.50 26.00
C ILE A 1010 -0.06 -13.82 25.20
N ILE A 1011 -0.18 -14.09 23.90
CA ILE A 1011 0.92 -14.47 23.01
C ILE A 1011 1.06 -13.45 21.89
N ARG A 1012 2.22 -12.79 21.75
CA ARG A 1012 2.43 -11.79 20.70
C ARG A 1012 2.27 -12.41 19.29
N PRO A 1013 1.56 -11.77 18.35
CA PRO A 1013 1.37 -12.29 16.98
C PRO A 1013 2.69 -12.54 16.23
N SER A 1014 3.72 -11.71 16.47
CA SER A 1014 5.06 -11.88 15.89
C SER A 1014 5.68 -13.23 16.25
N TRP A 1015 5.41 -13.75 17.45
CA TRP A 1015 5.92 -15.05 17.89
C TRP A 1015 5.24 -16.22 17.16
N LEU A 1016 3.94 -16.08 16.86
CA LEU A 1016 3.17 -17.08 16.11
C LEU A 1016 3.47 -17.04 14.61
N SER A 1017 3.91 -15.89 14.08
CA SER A 1017 4.26 -15.74 12.67
C SER A 1017 5.42 -16.63 12.20
N MET A 1018 6.16 -17.21 13.14
CA MET A 1018 7.23 -18.18 12.89
C MET A 1018 6.74 -19.56 12.44
N PHE A 1019 5.45 -19.85 12.52
CA PHE A 1019 4.92 -21.20 12.33
C PHE A 1019 3.83 -21.23 11.25
N ASN A 1020 3.82 -22.28 10.42
CA ASN A 1020 2.73 -22.55 9.49
C ASN A 1020 1.53 -23.22 10.21
N GLN A 1021 0.45 -23.56 9.49
CA GLN A 1021 -0.75 -24.14 10.10
C GLN A 1021 -0.51 -25.49 10.81
N SER A 1022 0.27 -26.40 10.22
CA SER A 1022 0.53 -27.73 10.81
C SER A 1022 1.49 -27.64 11.99
N GLU A 1023 2.44 -26.69 11.93
CA GLU A 1023 3.35 -26.35 13.02
C GLU A 1023 2.63 -25.67 14.18
N LEU A 1024 1.67 -24.77 13.93
CA LEU A 1024 0.83 -24.17 14.97
C LEU A 1024 -0.06 -25.22 15.65
N GLN A 1025 -0.66 -26.13 14.87
CA GLN A 1025 -1.41 -27.26 15.43
C GLN A 1025 -0.53 -28.13 16.33
N ARG A 1026 0.72 -28.38 15.92
CA ARG A 1026 1.74 -29.05 16.72
C ARG A 1026 2.12 -28.27 17.98
N LEU A 1027 2.23 -26.94 17.90
CA LEU A 1027 2.57 -26.07 19.03
C LEU A 1027 1.50 -26.08 20.14
N VAL A 1028 0.22 -26.12 19.75
CA VAL A 1028 -0.91 -26.10 20.69
C VAL A 1028 -1.29 -27.51 21.15
N GLY A 1029 -1.33 -28.47 20.22
CA GLY A 1029 -1.84 -29.82 20.48
C GLY A 1029 -0.75 -30.86 20.79
N GLY A 1030 0.52 -30.59 20.51
CA GLY A 1030 1.62 -31.55 20.65
C GLY A 1030 1.90 -32.35 19.38
N ASP A 1031 2.95 -33.17 19.41
CA ASP A 1031 3.41 -33.93 18.25
C ASP A 1031 2.51 -35.15 17.96
N SER A 1032 2.18 -35.33 16.68
CA SER A 1032 1.43 -36.46 16.17
C SER A 1032 2.32 -37.65 15.79
N SER A 1033 3.66 -37.51 15.87
CA SER A 1033 4.58 -38.64 15.71
C SER A 1033 4.30 -39.76 16.72
N GLU A 1034 4.74 -40.99 16.42
CA GLU A 1034 4.69 -42.09 17.39
C GLU A 1034 5.40 -41.70 18.68
N ILE A 1035 4.90 -42.19 19.82
CA ILE A 1035 5.53 -41.94 21.12
C ILE A 1035 6.88 -42.64 21.17
N ASP A 1036 7.96 -41.85 21.22
CA ASP A 1036 9.30 -42.36 21.52
C ASP A 1036 9.37 -42.80 22.99
N ILE A 1037 9.34 -44.11 23.19
CA ILE A 1037 9.37 -44.74 24.51
C ILE A 1037 10.71 -44.49 25.20
N GLU A 1038 11.82 -44.48 24.45
CA GLU A 1038 13.14 -44.27 25.02
C GLU A 1038 13.28 -42.83 25.50
N ASP A 1039 12.74 -41.86 24.75
CA ASP A 1039 12.68 -40.47 25.21
C ASP A 1039 11.79 -40.30 26.44
N LEU A 1040 10.60 -40.91 26.46
CA LEU A 1040 9.71 -40.90 27.62
C LEU A 1040 10.41 -41.50 28.86
N ARG A 1041 11.11 -42.63 28.68
CA ARG A 1041 11.86 -43.31 29.75
C ARG A 1041 13.01 -42.48 30.30
N ARG A 1042 13.81 -41.86 29.43
CA ARG A 1042 14.92 -40.95 29.84
C ARG A 1042 14.43 -39.75 30.64
N ASN A 1043 13.20 -39.31 30.40
CA ASN A 1043 12.61 -38.12 31.04
C ASN A 1043 11.59 -38.47 32.15
N THR A 1044 11.48 -39.74 32.54
CA THR A 1044 10.61 -40.19 33.64
C THR A 1044 11.32 -40.06 34.99
N VAL A 1045 10.61 -39.51 35.98
CA VAL A 1045 11.06 -39.41 37.37
C VAL A 1045 10.46 -40.56 38.17
N TYR A 1046 11.30 -41.44 38.70
CA TYR A 1046 10.86 -42.47 39.63
C TYR A 1046 10.92 -41.95 41.06
N SER A 1047 9.97 -42.34 41.91
CA SER A 1047 9.89 -41.90 43.30
C SER A 1047 9.47 -43.05 44.22
N GLY A 1048 9.79 -42.94 45.51
CA GLY A 1048 9.49 -43.99 46.49
C GLY A 1048 10.37 -45.23 46.26
N LEU A 1049 9.78 -46.42 46.31
CA LEU A 1049 10.52 -47.69 46.14
C LEU A 1049 11.01 -47.95 44.70
N TYR A 1050 10.62 -47.10 43.75
CA TYR A 1050 11.02 -47.21 42.35
C TYR A 1050 12.19 -46.31 41.97
N GLU A 1051 12.71 -45.50 42.90
CA GLU A 1051 13.97 -44.78 42.69
C GLU A 1051 15.09 -45.74 42.29
N ILE A 1052 15.93 -45.30 41.38
CA ILE A 1052 17.11 -46.07 40.97
C ILE A 1052 18.01 -46.18 42.20
N GLY A 1053 18.30 -47.40 42.62
CA GLY A 1053 19.12 -47.66 43.81
C GLY A 1053 20.57 -47.21 43.63
N ASP A 1054 21.35 -47.27 44.71
CA ASP A 1054 22.79 -47.00 44.69
C ASP A 1054 23.56 -47.96 43.76
N ASP A 1055 22.95 -49.12 43.46
CA ASP A 1055 23.40 -50.12 42.50
C ASP A 1055 23.19 -49.72 41.02
N ARG A 1056 22.57 -48.57 40.77
CA ARG A 1056 22.18 -48.06 39.44
C ARG A 1056 21.23 -48.99 38.68
N GLU A 1057 20.53 -49.88 39.38
CA GLU A 1057 19.54 -50.75 38.77
C GLU A 1057 18.12 -50.20 38.91
N GLU A 1058 17.32 -50.35 37.84
CA GLU A 1058 15.88 -50.09 37.91
C GLU A 1058 15.16 -51.23 38.63
N HIS A 1059 14.13 -50.88 39.42
CA HIS A 1059 13.27 -51.85 40.08
C HIS A 1059 12.61 -52.83 39.06
N PRO A 1060 12.47 -54.13 39.37
CA PRO A 1060 11.90 -55.12 38.44
C PRO A 1060 10.54 -54.73 37.83
N THR A 1061 9.64 -54.15 38.62
CA THR A 1061 8.33 -53.66 38.12
C THR A 1061 8.47 -52.53 37.09
N ILE A 1062 9.48 -51.66 37.20
CA ILE A 1062 9.76 -50.61 36.21
C ILE A 1062 10.29 -51.21 34.90
N LYS A 1063 11.18 -52.20 35.00
CA LYS A 1063 11.64 -52.99 33.83
C LYS A 1063 10.45 -53.66 33.12
N LEU A 1064 9.49 -54.20 33.87
CA LEU A 1064 8.25 -54.78 33.34
C LEU A 1064 7.35 -53.73 32.68
N PHE A 1065 7.18 -52.55 33.30
CA PHE A 1065 6.40 -51.45 32.74
C PHE A 1065 6.90 -51.04 31.35
N TRP A 1066 8.20 -50.78 31.20
CA TRP A 1066 8.77 -50.41 29.89
C TRP A 1066 8.71 -51.54 28.87
N LYS A 1067 8.86 -52.80 29.30
CA LYS A 1067 8.64 -53.97 28.44
C LYS A 1067 7.20 -54.01 27.92
N VAL A 1068 6.21 -53.70 28.77
CA VAL A 1068 4.80 -53.66 28.38
C VAL A 1068 4.52 -52.48 27.45
N MET A 1069 5.05 -51.29 27.73
CA MET A 1069 4.95 -50.10 26.86
C MET A 1069 5.55 -50.36 25.47
N GLY A 1070 6.70 -51.03 25.38
CA GLY A 1070 7.31 -51.48 24.12
C GLY A 1070 6.43 -52.41 23.31
N GLY A 1071 5.65 -53.26 23.97
CA GLY A 1071 4.69 -54.18 23.34
C GLY A 1071 3.30 -53.60 23.07
N PHE A 1072 3.04 -52.32 23.35
CA PHE A 1072 1.79 -51.64 23.01
C PHE A 1072 1.80 -51.07 21.59
N THR A 1073 0.63 -50.96 20.97
CA THR A 1073 0.43 -50.17 19.75
C THR A 1073 0.54 -48.67 20.07
N ASP A 1074 0.78 -47.82 19.08
CA ASP A 1074 0.86 -46.37 19.31
C ASP A 1074 -0.43 -45.81 19.95
N ALA A 1075 -1.61 -46.25 19.49
CA ALA A 1075 -2.89 -45.89 20.12
C ALA A 1075 -2.92 -46.22 21.62
N GLN A 1076 -2.51 -47.43 22.00
CA GLN A 1076 -2.45 -47.84 23.42
C GLN A 1076 -1.42 -47.02 24.22
N ARG A 1077 -0.27 -46.68 23.62
CA ARG A 1077 0.73 -45.81 24.25
C ARG A 1077 0.17 -44.41 24.48
N ARG A 1078 -0.59 -43.87 23.52
CA ARG A 1078 -1.28 -42.58 23.63
C ARG A 1078 -2.36 -42.61 24.70
N ASP A 1079 -3.09 -43.71 24.82
CA ASP A 1079 -4.11 -43.85 25.86
C ASP A 1079 -3.46 -43.87 27.25
N VAL A 1080 -2.33 -44.58 27.42
CA VAL A 1080 -1.54 -44.54 28.68
C VAL A 1080 -1.02 -43.12 28.96
N LEU A 1081 -0.49 -42.45 27.93
CA LEU A 1081 0.01 -41.08 28.10
C LEU A 1081 -1.12 -40.12 28.45
N LYS A 1082 -2.31 -40.25 27.83
CA LYS A 1082 -3.51 -39.47 28.14
C LYS A 1082 -4.00 -39.79 29.55
N TYR A 1083 -3.97 -41.05 29.96
CA TYR A 1083 -4.36 -41.49 31.30
C TYR A 1083 -3.48 -40.88 32.41
N VAL A 1084 -2.18 -40.68 32.14
CA VAL A 1084 -1.24 -40.10 33.11
C VAL A 1084 -1.11 -38.58 32.99
N SER A 1085 -1.22 -38.02 31.79
CA SER A 1085 -0.89 -36.61 31.52
C SER A 1085 -2.05 -35.75 31.02
N SER A 1086 -3.23 -36.34 30.81
CA SER A 1086 -4.38 -35.72 30.13
C SER A 1086 -4.15 -35.33 28.66
N THR A 1087 -2.99 -35.65 28.09
CA THR A 1087 -2.65 -35.36 26.70
C THR A 1087 -2.21 -36.65 26.00
N PRO A 1088 -2.73 -36.98 24.80
CA PRO A 1088 -2.32 -38.17 24.06
C PRO A 1088 -1.06 -37.96 23.20
N ARG A 1089 -0.39 -36.81 23.32
CA ARG A 1089 0.69 -36.37 22.41
C ARG A 1089 1.92 -35.94 23.19
N ALA A 1090 3.10 -36.19 22.63
CA ALA A 1090 4.35 -35.76 23.21
C ALA A 1090 4.56 -34.23 23.02
N PRO A 1091 5.29 -33.55 23.91
CA PRO A 1091 5.76 -32.19 23.64
C PRO A 1091 6.73 -32.14 22.46
N LEU A 1092 6.80 -31.00 21.77
CA LEU A 1092 7.52 -30.86 20.51
C LEU A 1092 9.04 -31.08 20.55
N LEU A 1093 9.69 -30.78 21.67
CA LEU A 1093 11.13 -31.02 21.85
C LEU A 1093 11.37 -32.25 22.73
N GLY A 1094 10.44 -33.22 22.67
CA GLY A 1094 10.44 -34.43 23.47
C GLY A 1094 9.93 -34.24 24.90
N PHE A 1095 9.94 -35.35 25.66
CA PHE A 1095 9.41 -35.40 27.03
C PHE A 1095 10.24 -34.62 28.05
N SER A 1096 11.43 -34.14 27.68
CA SER A 1096 12.26 -33.23 28.48
C SER A 1096 11.53 -31.92 28.84
N GLN A 1097 10.63 -31.47 27.94
CA GLN A 1097 9.83 -30.27 28.09
C GLN A 1097 8.54 -30.47 28.88
N LEU A 1098 8.18 -31.72 29.20
CA LEU A 1098 6.96 -31.98 29.96
C LEU A 1098 7.08 -31.36 31.36
N ARG A 1099 6.10 -30.52 31.72
CA ARG A 1099 6.03 -29.83 33.01
C ARG A 1099 4.66 -30.06 33.65
N PRO A 1100 4.60 -30.67 34.84
CA PRO A 1100 5.67 -31.41 35.55
C PRO A 1100 6.17 -32.64 34.74
N LYS A 1101 7.32 -33.23 35.11
CA LYS A 1101 7.82 -34.43 34.40
C LYS A 1101 6.90 -35.63 34.59
N PHE A 1102 6.92 -36.56 33.63
CA PHE A 1102 6.25 -37.86 33.80
C PHE A 1102 6.87 -38.57 35.01
N SER A 1103 6.06 -39.09 35.91
CA SER A 1103 6.54 -39.71 37.14
C SER A 1103 5.85 -41.01 37.46
N ILE A 1104 6.59 -41.96 38.05
CA ILE A 1104 6.06 -43.24 38.50
C ILE A 1104 6.40 -43.43 39.98
N ARG A 1105 5.40 -43.81 40.78
CA ARG A 1105 5.54 -44.13 42.21
C ARG A 1105 4.91 -45.48 42.53
N ASP A 1106 5.37 -46.11 43.60
CA ASP A 1106 4.80 -47.36 44.09
C ASP A 1106 3.34 -47.19 44.56
N GLY A 1107 2.46 -48.08 44.07
CA GLY A 1107 1.01 -48.10 44.35
C GLY A 1107 0.58 -49.11 45.42
N GLY A 1108 1.52 -49.75 46.12
CA GLY A 1108 1.29 -50.83 47.09
C GLY A 1108 1.76 -52.21 46.62
N THR A 1109 1.57 -53.23 47.46
CA THR A 1109 1.86 -54.65 47.16
C THR A 1109 0.71 -55.41 46.53
N ASP A 1110 -0.51 -54.87 46.59
CA ASP A 1110 -1.70 -55.54 46.11
C ASP A 1110 -1.74 -55.54 44.58
N GLU A 1111 -1.57 -56.73 43.98
CA GLU A 1111 -1.63 -56.93 42.53
C GLU A 1111 -3.05 -56.91 41.97
N GLU A 1112 -4.10 -56.95 42.81
CA GLU A 1112 -5.47 -56.80 42.32
C GLU A 1112 -5.85 -55.34 42.07
N ARG A 1113 -5.19 -54.41 42.77
CA ARG A 1113 -5.38 -52.97 42.60
C ARG A 1113 -5.02 -52.53 41.18
N LEU A 1114 -5.82 -51.64 40.62
CA LEU A 1114 -5.53 -51.01 39.34
C LEU A 1114 -4.46 -49.91 39.50
N PRO A 1115 -3.64 -49.65 38.47
CA PRO A 1115 -2.85 -48.43 38.43
C PRO A 1115 -3.78 -47.23 38.55
N SER A 1116 -3.36 -46.21 39.30
CA SER A 1116 -4.10 -44.96 39.44
C SER A 1116 -3.22 -43.78 39.07
N THR A 1117 -3.80 -42.67 38.65
CA THR A 1117 -3.04 -41.49 38.22
C THR A 1117 -3.38 -40.26 39.04
N SER A 1118 -2.44 -39.34 39.07
CA SER A 1118 -2.66 -37.95 39.46
C SER A 1118 -2.24 -37.11 38.28
N THR A 1119 -3.16 -36.94 37.33
CA THR A 1119 -2.94 -36.29 36.03
C THR A 1119 -2.42 -34.86 36.15
N CYS A 1120 -2.81 -34.20 37.24
CA CYS A 1120 -2.36 -32.89 37.68
C CYS A 1120 -0.82 -32.80 37.73
N VAL A 1121 -0.14 -33.86 38.19
CA VAL A 1121 1.32 -33.92 38.37
C VAL A 1121 2.01 -34.93 37.45
N ASN A 1122 1.32 -35.41 36.41
CA ASN A 1122 1.82 -36.44 35.49
C ASN A 1122 2.33 -37.69 36.24
N LEU A 1123 1.65 -38.10 37.32
CA LEU A 1123 2.06 -39.21 38.18
C LEU A 1123 1.24 -40.47 37.94
N LEU A 1124 1.91 -41.58 37.70
CA LEU A 1124 1.36 -42.93 37.68
C LEU A 1124 1.72 -43.66 38.99
N LYS A 1125 0.72 -44.01 39.78
CA LYS A 1125 0.86 -44.89 40.95
C LYS A 1125 0.71 -46.33 40.47
N LEU A 1126 1.84 -47.02 40.35
CA LEU A 1126 1.93 -48.36 39.77
C LEU A 1126 2.10 -49.40 40.89
N PRO A 1127 1.14 -50.32 41.12
CA PRO A 1127 1.31 -51.44 42.04
C PRO A 1127 2.49 -52.34 41.66
N ARG A 1128 3.06 -53.04 42.65
CA ARG A 1128 4.24 -53.91 42.46
C ARG A 1128 3.89 -55.24 41.80
N TYR A 1129 3.48 -55.19 40.53
CA TYR A 1129 3.23 -56.39 39.74
C TYR A 1129 4.50 -57.21 39.52
N THR A 1130 4.38 -58.53 39.70
CA THR A 1130 5.46 -59.51 39.46
C THR A 1130 5.47 -60.06 38.04
N SER A 1131 4.35 -59.98 37.30
CA SER A 1131 4.21 -60.50 35.93
C SER A 1131 3.87 -59.41 34.90
N ALA A 1132 4.52 -59.47 33.73
CA ALA A 1132 4.24 -58.57 32.59
C ALA A 1132 2.80 -58.72 32.06
N SER A 1133 2.22 -59.93 32.11
CA SER A 1133 0.85 -60.17 31.63
C SER A 1133 -0.17 -59.49 32.53
N THR A 1134 -0.01 -59.62 33.85
CA THR A 1134 -0.87 -58.97 34.85
C THR A 1134 -0.79 -57.45 34.74
N LEU A 1135 0.43 -56.90 34.63
CA LEU A 1135 0.65 -55.46 34.43
C LEU A 1135 -0.05 -54.97 33.16
N ARG A 1136 0.12 -55.69 32.02
CA ARG A 1136 -0.51 -55.33 30.74
C ARG A 1136 -2.03 -55.28 30.85
N THR A 1137 -2.65 -56.33 31.39
CA THR A 1137 -4.12 -56.42 31.50
C THR A 1137 -4.68 -55.35 32.43
N LYS A 1138 -4.08 -55.16 33.62
CA LYS A 1138 -4.55 -54.18 34.61
C LYS A 1138 -4.33 -52.74 34.13
N LEU A 1139 -3.19 -52.44 33.51
CA LEU A 1139 -2.89 -51.12 32.94
C LEU A 1139 -3.84 -50.78 31.79
N LEU A 1140 -4.05 -51.70 30.84
CA LEU A 1140 -4.98 -51.46 29.74
C LEU A 1140 -6.41 -51.27 30.25
N TYR A 1141 -6.83 -52.11 31.20
CA TYR A 1141 -8.14 -51.99 31.83
C TYR A 1141 -8.33 -50.61 32.47
N ALA A 1142 -7.38 -50.16 33.30
CA ALA A 1142 -7.42 -48.86 33.97
C ALA A 1142 -7.49 -47.68 32.99
N VAL A 1143 -6.76 -47.78 31.88
CA VAL A 1143 -6.73 -46.76 30.82
C VAL A 1143 -8.07 -46.72 30.05
N THR A 1144 -8.66 -47.87 29.74
CA THR A 1144 -9.90 -47.96 28.95
C THR A 1144 -11.18 -47.75 29.75
N SER A 1145 -11.14 -47.89 31.08
CA SER A 1145 -12.36 -47.85 31.91
C SER A 1145 -12.93 -46.45 32.10
N GLY A 1146 -12.25 -45.39 31.67
CA GLY A 1146 -12.79 -44.03 31.55
C GLY A 1146 -13.23 -43.36 32.86
N ALA A 1147 -13.09 -44.04 34.00
CA ALA A 1147 -13.48 -43.55 35.30
C ALA A 1147 -12.40 -42.59 35.82
N GLY A 1148 -12.66 -41.28 35.68
CA GLY A 1148 -11.92 -40.25 36.40
C GLY A 1148 -12.21 -40.34 37.90
N PHE A 1149 -11.19 -40.07 38.73
CA PHE A 1149 -11.14 -39.90 40.20
C PHE A 1149 -11.90 -40.86 41.15
N ASP A 1150 -12.95 -41.57 40.73
CA ASP A 1150 -13.88 -42.33 41.58
C ASP A 1150 -13.47 -43.79 41.82
N LEU A 1151 -12.41 -44.29 41.19
CA LEU A 1151 -11.93 -45.67 41.34
C LEU A 1151 -10.65 -45.83 42.18
N SER A 1152 -10.12 -44.76 42.79
CA SER A 1152 -8.82 -44.77 43.49
C SER A 1152 -8.88 -45.07 44.99
#